data_AF-A0A4D9EMG8-F1
#
_entry.id   AF-A0A4D9EMG8-F1
#
_cell.length_a   1.000
_cell.length_b   1.000
_cell.length_c   1.000
_cell.angle_alpha   90.00
_cell.angle_beta   90.00
_cell.angle_gamma   90.00
#
_symmetry.space_group_name_H-M   'P 1'
#
loop_
_entity.id
_entity.type
_entity.pdbx_description
1 polymer ?
#
loop_
_entity_poly.entity_id
_entity_poly.type
_entity_poly.pdbx_seq_one_letter_code
_entity_poly.pdbx_strand_id
1 'polypeptide(L)'
;MASCFRGPLPGRHSLPLFLLLLRVSLAQERAAATSLLSGYFGTKSRYEEVNQHLLRDPLSLGPPDPGYLLPSAACAPLQLRALIRHGTRFPTEKQIRKLGQLHRLLRSQERPCPAAQQLAHWDMWYQPDMDGKLAPKGRLDMEQLAQRLAARFPGLFSPQRRFAFASSSKHRCVESSAAFRKGLQLALHRQPPARDIENEETEINDKLMRFFDYCEKFVTCVEENATAMYEVDAFKQGPEMKRVLEKIAATLCVPVRDLNADLVQVAFFTCSFELAIKNVNSPWCSLFNEEDAKVLEYLNDLKQYWKRGYGYDINSRSSCILFQDIFKHLDKAIAESKSSMPISSPVILQFGHAETLQPLLALMGFFKDEEPLAANNYKKQMHRKFRSGRIVPYASNLIFVLYHCDQAKTPEEEYQVQILLNEKLLPFSHSEETVSLYTDLKNHYKDILQNCHFSEESTNVVYQAHHVSRSKRGQVVGTRGGFRGCTVWLTGLSGAGKTTIGFALEEYLLSRGMPCYSLDGDNIRHGLNKNLGFSTDDREENIRRVAEVAKLFADAGLVCITSFISPFEKDRQNAREIHEMAGLPFFEIFVDAPLNICESRDVKGLYKKARAGEIKGFTGIDSEYEKPESPELVLKTNIATVNECIQQVVELLQAQNIVPKTVIKDVLELFVPENKIDQSRADANKLPTLEITKLDLQWVQVLSEGWATPLKGFMRETEYLQVIHFGTLRDDGVINLSIPIVLPVAAEDKKRLDGCTAFALEYNGQRVAILRNPEFFEHRKEERCARVWGTTCVKHPHVKMVMESGDWLAGGDLLVLEKIKWNDGLDQYRLTPLELKQKFKEMNADAVFAFQLRNPVHNGHALLMQDTKSHLLERGYQHPVLLLHPLGGWTKEDDVPLEWRMKQHAAVLEEHVLDPKSTIVAIFPSPMLYAGPTEVQWHCRARMIAGASFYIVGRDPAGMPHPETKKDLYEPTQGGKVLSMAPGLASVEIVPFRVAAYNKVKKAMIFYDPERHDEFDFISGTRMRKLAREDENPPDGFMAPKAWKVLTEYYKSLEKNINSIFPQKYGY
;
A
#
# COMPACT_ATOMS: atom_id res chain seq x y z
N MET A 1 0.01 -105.36 -16.12
CA MET A 1 -0.48 -105.83 -14.81
C MET A 1 -1.44 -104.76 -14.28
N ALA A 2 -2.71 -104.63 -14.67
CA ALA A 2 -3.84 -105.55 -14.83
C ALA A 2 -4.43 -106.09 -13.50
N SER A 3 -5.35 -105.35 -12.88
CA SER A 3 -6.65 -105.86 -12.36
C SER A 3 -7.46 -104.78 -11.59
N CYS A 4 -8.72 -104.60 -11.99
CA CYS A 4 -9.96 -104.45 -11.18
C CYS A 4 -10.17 -103.20 -10.28
N PHE A 5 -11.36 -102.58 -10.12
CA PHE A 5 -12.72 -102.89 -10.59
C PHE A 5 -13.68 -101.66 -10.39
N ARG A 6 -14.56 -101.44 -11.38
CA ARG A 6 -16.01 -101.05 -11.36
C ARG A 6 -16.53 -99.72 -10.75
N GLY A 7 -17.45 -99.08 -11.52
CA GLY A 7 -18.16 -97.80 -11.27
C GLY A 7 -19.36 -97.87 -10.30
N PRO A 8 -20.45 -97.03 -10.41
CA PRO A 8 -21.05 -96.44 -11.64
C PRO A 8 -21.54 -94.95 -11.59
N LEU A 9 -21.82 -94.38 -12.79
CA LEU A 9 -22.91 -93.48 -13.28
C LEU A 9 -23.37 -92.17 -12.53
N PRO A 10 -24.07 -91.22 -13.23
CA PRO A 10 -23.94 -89.77 -13.02
C PRO A 10 -25.17 -89.02 -12.44
N GLY A 11 -24.92 -87.80 -11.92
CA GLY A 11 -25.94 -86.79 -11.60
C GLY A 11 -25.35 -85.44 -11.13
N ARG A 12 -25.53 -84.40 -11.98
CA ARG A 12 -25.49 -82.93 -11.77
C ARG A 12 -24.59 -82.29 -10.69
N HIS A 13 -23.71 -81.38 -11.13
CA HIS A 13 -23.70 -79.93 -10.81
C HIS A 13 -22.30 -79.32 -10.98
N SER A 14 -22.09 -78.59 -12.07
CA SER A 14 -20.94 -77.75 -12.33
C SER A 14 -21.11 -76.38 -11.68
N LEU A 15 -20.46 -76.10 -10.53
CA LEU A 15 -20.39 -74.73 -9.97
C LEU A 15 -19.18 -74.37 -9.05
N PRO A 16 -18.21 -75.22 -8.63
CA PRO A 16 -17.25 -74.78 -7.60
C PRO A 16 -15.92 -74.17 -8.13
N LEU A 17 -15.53 -74.34 -9.39
CA LEU A 17 -14.26 -73.80 -9.89
C LEU A 17 -14.34 -72.29 -10.24
N PHE A 18 -15.52 -71.82 -10.66
CA PHE A 18 -15.76 -70.42 -10.96
C PHE A 18 -15.80 -69.55 -9.68
N LEU A 19 -16.33 -70.10 -8.58
CA LEU A 19 -16.40 -69.41 -7.27
C LEU A 19 -15.04 -69.23 -6.58
N LEU A 20 -14.08 -70.13 -6.81
CA LEU A 20 -12.73 -70.00 -6.25
C LEU A 20 -11.91 -68.95 -7.02
N LEU A 21 -12.01 -68.95 -8.36
CA LEU A 21 -11.38 -67.95 -9.22
C LEU A 21 -12.02 -66.55 -9.05
N LEU A 22 -13.34 -66.46 -8.84
CA LEU A 22 -14.02 -65.20 -8.50
C LEU A 22 -13.66 -64.70 -7.11
N ARG A 23 -13.47 -65.57 -6.10
CA ARG A 23 -13.03 -65.14 -4.76
C ARG A 23 -11.58 -64.66 -4.75
N VAL A 24 -10.70 -65.26 -5.55
CA VAL A 24 -9.33 -64.77 -5.73
C VAL A 24 -9.34 -63.46 -6.53
N SER A 25 -10.09 -63.36 -7.63
CA SER A 25 -10.22 -62.13 -8.43
C SER A 25 -10.84 -60.96 -7.65
N LEU A 26 -11.90 -61.20 -6.87
CA LEU A 26 -12.52 -60.18 -6.01
C LEU A 26 -11.65 -59.81 -4.80
N ALA A 27 -10.83 -60.73 -4.27
CA ALA A 27 -9.85 -60.41 -3.24
C ALA A 27 -8.65 -59.62 -3.82
N GLN A 28 -8.27 -59.87 -5.08
CA GLN A 28 -7.21 -59.18 -5.81
C GLN A 28 -7.65 -57.77 -6.26
N GLU A 29 -8.90 -57.61 -6.73
CA GLU A 29 -9.52 -56.30 -6.99
C GLU A 29 -9.76 -55.49 -5.70
N ARG A 30 -10.16 -56.16 -4.59
CA ARG A 30 -10.32 -55.50 -3.28
C ARG A 30 -9.00 -55.17 -2.60
N ALA A 31 -7.91 -55.91 -2.85
CA ALA A 31 -6.56 -55.53 -2.42
C ALA A 31 -6.01 -54.36 -3.26
N ALA A 32 -6.36 -54.27 -4.55
CA ALA A 32 -5.97 -53.18 -5.44
C ALA A 32 -6.63 -51.83 -5.09
N ALA A 33 -7.88 -51.83 -4.61
CA ALA A 33 -8.59 -50.60 -4.25
C ALA A 33 -7.95 -49.86 -3.04
N THR A 34 -7.40 -50.56 -2.05
CA THR A 34 -6.73 -49.93 -0.90
C THR A 34 -5.33 -49.45 -1.21
N SER A 35 -4.61 -50.13 -2.10
CA SER A 35 -3.28 -49.69 -2.52
C SER A 35 -3.31 -48.40 -3.35
N LEU A 36 -4.45 -48.10 -3.99
CA LEU A 36 -4.62 -46.86 -4.76
C LEU A 36 -4.88 -45.63 -3.85
N LEU A 37 -5.53 -45.81 -2.70
CA LEU A 37 -5.87 -44.69 -1.79
C LEU A 37 -4.78 -44.42 -0.74
N SER A 38 -3.90 -45.40 -0.45
CA SER A 38 -2.96 -45.33 0.68
C SER A 38 -1.99 -44.15 0.61
N GLY A 39 -1.69 -43.66 -0.59
CA GLY A 39 -0.83 -42.49 -0.81
C GLY A 39 -1.43 -41.13 -0.45
N TYR A 40 -2.72 -41.06 -0.07
CA TYR A 40 -3.48 -39.81 0.07
C TYR A 40 -4.02 -39.55 1.48
N PHE A 41 -3.71 -40.41 2.46
CA PHE A 41 -4.26 -40.30 3.82
C PHE A 41 -3.65 -39.19 4.69
N GLY A 42 -2.81 -38.32 4.11
CA GLY A 42 -2.17 -37.21 4.82
C GLY A 42 -1.42 -37.70 6.06
N THR A 43 -1.50 -36.96 7.16
CA THR A 43 -0.82 -37.32 8.43
C THR A 43 -1.28 -38.65 9.04
N LYS A 44 -2.29 -39.33 8.48
CA LYS A 44 -2.78 -40.65 8.95
C LYS A 44 -2.23 -41.81 8.13
N SER A 45 -1.37 -41.53 7.15
CA SER A 45 -0.66 -42.54 6.36
C SER A 45 0.23 -43.42 7.24
N ARG A 46 0.37 -44.70 6.85
CA ARG A 46 1.30 -45.63 7.49
C ARG A 46 2.73 -45.23 7.15
N TYR A 47 3.67 -45.63 8.01
CA TYR A 47 5.08 -45.34 7.78
C TYR A 47 5.61 -46.06 6.53
N GLU A 48 5.10 -47.26 6.27
CA GLU A 48 5.45 -48.12 5.13
C GLU A 48 5.02 -47.53 3.79
N GLU A 49 4.07 -46.59 3.75
CA GLU A 49 3.71 -45.89 2.50
C GLU A 49 4.83 -44.96 2.02
N VAL A 50 5.63 -44.44 2.95
CA VAL A 50 6.82 -43.62 2.64
C VAL A 50 8.07 -44.49 2.47
N ASN A 51 8.07 -45.67 3.10
CA ASN A 51 9.15 -46.65 3.09
C ASN A 51 8.66 -48.03 2.63
N GLN A 52 8.37 -48.17 1.33
CA GLN A 52 7.70 -49.36 0.78
C GLN A 52 8.44 -50.69 0.99
N HIS A 53 9.77 -50.67 1.16
CA HIS A 53 10.56 -51.87 1.46
C HIS A 53 10.16 -52.52 2.81
N LEU A 54 9.63 -51.73 3.74
CA LEU A 54 9.17 -52.20 5.05
C LEU A 54 7.91 -53.09 4.98
N LEU A 55 7.17 -53.05 3.86
CA LEU A 55 6.04 -53.97 3.64
C LEU A 55 6.50 -55.43 3.48
N ARG A 56 7.74 -55.63 2.98
CA ARG A 56 8.33 -56.98 2.80
C ARG A 56 9.13 -57.41 4.02
N ASP A 57 9.95 -56.50 4.53
CA ASP A 57 10.78 -56.73 5.72
C ASP A 57 10.77 -55.47 6.60
N PRO A 58 10.05 -55.50 7.74
CA PRO A 58 9.94 -54.36 8.64
C PRO A 58 11.26 -53.90 9.29
N LEU A 59 12.31 -54.72 9.22
CA LEU A 59 13.64 -54.39 9.73
C LEU A 59 14.64 -54.05 8.62
N SER A 60 14.20 -54.05 7.36
CA SER A 60 15.04 -53.66 6.22
C SER A 60 15.50 -52.21 6.37
N LEU A 61 16.77 -51.96 6.07
CA LEU A 61 17.35 -50.62 6.03
C LEU A 61 17.14 -49.91 4.69
N GLY A 62 16.42 -50.54 3.74
CA GLY A 62 16.25 -50.07 2.37
C GLY A 62 17.21 -50.73 1.36
N PRO A 63 17.03 -50.48 0.05
CA PRO A 63 17.98 -50.91 -0.98
C PRO A 63 19.37 -50.27 -0.76
N PRO A 64 20.45 -50.89 -1.27
CA PRO A 64 21.78 -50.29 -1.21
C PRO A 64 21.81 -49.08 -2.16
N ASP A 65 21.41 -47.91 -1.66
CA ASP A 65 21.58 -46.68 -2.43
C ASP A 65 23.08 -46.33 -2.44
N PRO A 66 23.71 -46.09 -3.61
CA PRO A 66 25.09 -45.60 -3.70
C PRO A 66 25.30 -44.19 -3.10
N GLY A 67 24.28 -43.62 -2.44
CA GLY A 67 24.25 -42.29 -1.85
C GLY A 67 24.30 -42.23 -0.31
N TYR A 68 24.37 -43.36 0.41
CA TYR A 68 24.82 -43.35 1.81
C TYR A 68 26.35 -43.21 1.87
N LEU A 69 26.87 -42.16 1.23
CA LEU A 69 28.23 -41.71 1.52
C LEU A 69 28.20 -41.23 2.97
N LEU A 70 28.78 -42.03 3.87
CA LEU A 70 29.36 -41.49 5.09
C LEU A 70 30.24 -40.31 4.68
N PRO A 71 30.30 -39.22 5.46
CA PRO A 71 31.24 -38.15 5.20
C PRO A 71 32.67 -38.74 5.15
N SER A 72 33.18 -39.08 3.96
CA SER A 72 34.41 -39.88 3.76
C SER A 72 34.52 -41.19 4.60
N ALA A 73 35.55 -42.01 4.35
CA ALA A 73 35.87 -43.15 5.23
C ALA A 73 36.52 -42.73 6.57
N ALA A 74 36.84 -41.44 6.73
CA ALA A 74 37.60 -40.90 7.85
C ALA A 74 36.74 -40.20 8.92
N CYS A 75 35.40 -40.22 8.80
CA CYS A 75 34.52 -39.62 9.79
C CYS A 75 33.70 -40.66 10.56
N ALA A 76 33.60 -40.48 11.87
CA ALA A 76 32.83 -41.31 12.78
C ALA A 76 31.63 -40.53 13.35
N PRO A 77 30.45 -41.16 13.52
CA PRO A 77 29.30 -40.51 14.12
C PRO A 77 29.55 -40.22 15.60
N LEU A 78 29.40 -38.95 15.99
CA LEU A 78 29.70 -38.41 17.32
C LEU A 78 28.43 -38.28 18.18
N GLN A 79 27.35 -37.76 17.61
CA GLN A 79 26.06 -37.61 18.28
C GLN A 79 24.90 -37.82 17.30
N LEU A 80 23.82 -38.45 17.76
CA LEU A 80 22.56 -38.55 17.04
C LEU A 80 21.43 -37.95 17.87
N ARG A 81 20.65 -37.09 17.23
CA ARG A 81 19.45 -36.50 17.83
C ARG A 81 18.25 -36.75 16.93
N ALA A 82 17.28 -37.51 17.42
CA ALA A 82 16.07 -37.84 16.67
C ALA A 82 14.83 -37.22 17.30
N LEU A 83 14.08 -36.50 16.48
CA LEU A 83 12.73 -36.06 16.78
C LEU A 83 11.74 -37.01 16.10
N ILE A 84 11.01 -37.78 16.90
CA ILE A 84 10.20 -38.91 16.45
C ILE A 84 8.73 -38.60 16.74
N ARG A 85 7.89 -38.68 15.71
CA ARG A 85 6.45 -38.68 15.88
C ARG A 85 5.98 -40.02 16.43
N HIS A 86 5.01 -39.99 17.34
CA HIS A 86 4.38 -41.21 17.84
C HIS A 86 3.92 -42.19 16.73
N GLY A 87 3.87 -43.47 17.07
CA GLY A 87 3.40 -44.53 16.18
C GLY A 87 1.89 -44.47 15.88
N THR A 88 1.41 -45.44 15.12
CA THR A 88 -0.01 -45.58 14.77
C THR A 88 -0.93 -45.53 16.00
N ARG A 89 -2.00 -44.73 15.93
CA ARG A 89 -2.97 -44.54 17.02
C ARG A 89 -4.41 -44.79 16.61
N PHE A 90 -5.27 -45.03 17.58
CA PHE A 90 -6.73 -45.00 17.39
C PHE A 90 -7.23 -43.59 17.03
N PRO A 91 -8.44 -43.43 16.46
CA PRO A 91 -9.07 -42.12 16.26
C PRO A 91 -9.25 -41.35 17.58
N THR A 92 -9.36 -40.02 17.53
CA THR A 92 -9.69 -39.22 18.73
C THR A 92 -11.18 -39.30 19.04
N GLU A 93 -11.58 -39.00 20.26
CA GLU A 93 -12.97 -39.00 20.72
C GLU A 93 -13.88 -38.14 19.81
N LYS A 94 -13.38 -36.98 19.38
CA LYS A 94 -14.07 -36.10 18.41
C LYS A 94 -14.31 -36.78 17.06
N GLN A 95 -13.34 -37.56 16.58
CA GLN A 95 -13.49 -38.32 15.33
C GLN A 95 -14.48 -39.49 15.51
N ILE A 96 -14.41 -40.19 16.64
CA ILE A 96 -15.32 -41.31 16.99
C ILE A 96 -16.77 -40.82 17.08
N ARG A 97 -17.02 -39.67 17.72
CA ARG A 97 -18.37 -39.07 17.79
C ARG A 97 -18.95 -38.74 16.42
N LYS A 98 -18.14 -38.13 15.53
CA LYS A 98 -18.54 -37.81 14.15
C LYS A 98 -18.80 -39.06 13.31
N LEU A 99 -17.96 -40.09 13.45
CA LEU A 99 -18.17 -41.38 12.80
C LEU A 99 -19.46 -42.04 13.30
N GLY A 100 -19.74 -41.97 14.61
CA GLY A 100 -20.99 -42.45 15.19
C GLY A 100 -22.23 -41.70 14.68
N GLN A 101 -22.13 -40.39 14.44
CA GLN A 101 -23.19 -39.62 13.79
C GLN A 101 -23.47 -40.13 12.38
N LEU A 102 -22.41 -40.32 11.58
CA LEU A 102 -22.54 -40.85 10.22
C LEU A 102 -23.09 -42.28 10.21
N HIS A 103 -22.61 -43.15 11.11
CA HIS A 103 -23.09 -44.53 11.22
C HIS A 103 -24.57 -44.61 11.63
N ARG A 104 -25.04 -43.74 12.54
CA ARG A 104 -26.47 -43.62 12.89
C ARG A 104 -27.31 -43.18 11.68
N LEU A 105 -26.84 -42.19 10.92
CA LEU A 105 -27.51 -41.73 9.70
C LEU A 105 -27.70 -42.87 8.69
N LEU A 106 -26.71 -43.75 8.54
CA LEU A 106 -26.78 -44.90 7.65
C LEU A 106 -27.75 -45.99 8.15
N ARG A 107 -27.86 -46.16 9.47
CA ARG A 107 -28.80 -47.13 10.09
C ARG A 107 -30.25 -46.66 10.09
N SER A 108 -30.50 -45.35 10.08
CA SER A 108 -31.85 -44.79 10.08
C SER A 108 -32.48 -44.64 8.69
N GLN A 109 -31.86 -45.20 7.64
CA GLN A 109 -32.40 -45.09 6.28
C GLN A 109 -33.58 -46.03 6.06
N GLU A 110 -34.69 -45.46 5.59
CA GLU A 110 -35.90 -46.21 5.21
C GLU A 110 -35.81 -46.80 3.79
N ARG A 111 -34.94 -46.25 2.93
CA ARG A 111 -34.79 -46.68 1.53
C ARG A 111 -33.64 -47.70 1.38
N PRO A 112 -33.83 -48.80 0.61
CA PRO A 112 -32.78 -49.77 0.38
C PRO A 112 -31.67 -49.17 -0.50
N CYS A 113 -30.48 -49.00 0.08
CA CYS A 113 -29.28 -48.53 -0.61
C CYS A 113 -28.09 -49.48 -0.32
N PRO A 114 -27.56 -50.21 -1.32
CA PRO A 114 -26.56 -51.26 -1.08
C PRO A 114 -25.30 -50.80 -0.34
N ALA A 115 -24.72 -49.66 -0.73
CA ALA A 115 -23.51 -49.13 -0.11
C ALA A 115 -23.75 -48.66 1.33
N ALA A 116 -24.89 -48.00 1.59
CA ALA A 116 -25.27 -47.59 2.94
C ALA A 116 -25.53 -48.79 3.85
N GLN A 117 -26.21 -49.83 3.35
CA GLN A 117 -26.45 -51.06 4.09
C GLN A 117 -25.14 -51.76 4.46
N GLN A 118 -24.20 -51.90 3.53
CA GLN A 118 -22.90 -52.50 3.80
C GLN A 118 -22.17 -51.78 4.95
N LEU A 119 -22.20 -50.45 4.96
CA LEU A 119 -21.56 -49.63 5.99
C LEU A 119 -22.35 -49.58 7.31
N ALA A 120 -23.68 -49.70 7.28
CA ALA A 120 -24.51 -49.79 8.48
C ALA A 120 -24.30 -51.10 9.26
N HIS A 121 -23.94 -52.19 8.56
CA HIS A 121 -23.56 -53.48 9.13
C HIS A 121 -22.09 -53.55 9.55
N TRP A 122 -21.24 -52.60 9.15
CA TRP A 122 -19.88 -52.52 9.67
C TRP A 122 -19.93 -52.24 11.18
N ASP A 123 -19.21 -53.05 11.95
CA ASP A 123 -19.18 -52.94 13.41
C ASP A 123 -18.41 -51.69 13.82
N MET A 124 -19.11 -50.76 14.49
CA MET A 124 -18.50 -49.59 15.10
C MET A 124 -17.76 -50.00 16.39
N TRP A 125 -16.58 -50.59 16.21
CA TRP A 125 -15.75 -51.13 17.31
C TRP A 125 -14.92 -50.05 18.02
N TYR A 126 -14.87 -48.82 17.49
CA TYR A 126 -14.20 -47.70 18.14
C TYR A 126 -14.99 -47.21 19.35
N GLN A 127 -14.35 -47.21 20.52
CA GLN A 127 -14.93 -46.73 21.77
C GLN A 127 -14.38 -45.36 22.16
N PRO A 128 -15.18 -44.45 22.76
CA PRO A 128 -14.73 -43.11 23.14
C PRO A 128 -13.46 -43.08 24.00
N ASP A 129 -13.26 -44.07 24.87
CA ASP A 129 -12.09 -44.19 25.75
C ASP A 129 -10.79 -44.54 25.01
N MET A 130 -10.87 -44.91 23.73
CA MET A 130 -9.69 -45.09 22.87
C MET A 130 -8.99 -43.78 22.54
N ASP A 131 -9.65 -42.61 22.73
CA ASP A 131 -9.23 -41.23 22.42
C ASP A 131 -7.75 -41.02 22.05
N GLY A 132 -7.39 -41.39 20.83
CA GLY A 132 -6.03 -41.21 20.32
C GLY A 132 -4.92 -41.97 21.05
N LYS A 133 -5.22 -42.98 21.87
CA LYS A 133 -4.27 -43.91 22.49
C LYS A 133 -3.45 -44.64 21.42
N LEU A 134 -2.22 -45.04 21.77
CA LEU A 134 -1.36 -45.77 20.84
C LEU A 134 -1.96 -47.14 20.54
N ALA A 135 -2.04 -47.49 19.25
CA ALA A 135 -2.52 -48.80 18.84
C ALA A 135 -1.41 -49.85 19.04
N PRO A 136 -1.74 -51.16 19.12
CA PRO A 136 -0.73 -52.22 19.13
C PRO A 136 0.26 -52.11 17.97
N LYS A 137 -0.22 -51.78 16.76
CA LYS A 137 0.63 -51.48 15.61
C LYS A 137 1.57 -50.28 15.86
N GLY A 138 1.12 -49.25 16.56
CA GLY A 138 1.97 -48.12 16.93
C GLY A 138 3.13 -48.46 17.85
N ARG A 139 2.95 -49.46 18.73
CA ARG A 139 4.07 -50.00 19.54
C ARG A 139 5.08 -50.72 18.65
N LEU A 140 4.59 -51.57 17.74
CA LEU A 140 5.42 -52.25 16.73
C LEU A 140 6.18 -51.26 15.83
N ASP A 141 5.55 -50.17 15.40
CA ASP A 141 6.19 -49.12 14.59
C ASP A 141 7.44 -48.58 15.29
N MET A 142 7.34 -48.31 16.59
CA MET A 142 8.42 -47.77 17.42
C MET A 142 9.48 -48.82 17.74
N GLU A 143 9.08 -50.06 18.06
CA GLU A 143 10.01 -51.17 18.31
C GLU A 143 10.88 -51.46 17.08
N GLN A 144 10.29 -51.44 15.89
CA GLN A 144 10.98 -51.69 14.62
C GLN A 144 11.86 -50.51 14.22
N LEU A 145 11.39 -49.27 14.41
CA LEU A 145 12.20 -48.07 14.18
C LEU A 145 13.47 -48.07 15.06
N ALA A 146 13.34 -48.43 16.33
CA ALA A 146 14.47 -48.53 17.24
C ALA A 146 15.52 -49.54 16.76
N GLN A 147 15.08 -50.73 16.33
CA GLN A 147 15.97 -51.77 15.78
C GLN A 147 16.68 -51.31 14.50
N ARG A 148 15.98 -50.63 13.59
CA ARG A 148 16.58 -50.11 12.35
C ARG A 148 17.59 -49.02 12.63
N LEU A 149 17.31 -48.09 13.54
CA LEU A 149 18.27 -47.05 13.93
C LEU A 149 19.51 -47.63 14.62
N ALA A 150 19.33 -48.63 15.48
CA ALA A 150 20.45 -49.33 16.11
C ALA A 150 21.31 -50.08 15.08
N ALA A 151 20.68 -50.75 14.11
CA ALA A 151 21.38 -51.43 13.02
C ALA A 151 22.10 -50.46 12.07
N ARG A 152 21.55 -49.26 11.87
CA ARG A 152 22.10 -48.24 10.97
C ARG A 152 23.27 -47.46 11.59
N PHE A 153 23.24 -47.22 12.90
CA PHE A 153 24.28 -46.46 13.61
C PHE A 153 24.89 -47.27 14.76
N PRO A 154 25.52 -48.43 14.49
CA PRO A 154 25.98 -49.34 15.54
C PRO A 154 27.04 -48.73 16.47
N GLY A 155 27.81 -47.73 16.01
CA GLY A 155 28.79 -47.02 16.85
C GLY A 155 28.18 -46.10 17.91
N LEU A 156 26.96 -45.60 17.67
CA LEU A 156 26.22 -44.76 18.62
C LEU A 156 25.25 -45.57 19.49
N PHE A 157 24.62 -46.60 18.92
CA PHE A 157 23.73 -47.50 19.64
C PHE A 157 24.50 -48.74 20.10
N SER A 158 25.28 -48.59 21.18
CA SER A 158 25.98 -49.70 21.85
C SER A 158 25.52 -49.85 23.31
N PRO A 159 25.67 -51.04 23.93
CA PRO A 159 25.24 -51.27 25.30
C PRO A 159 25.90 -50.37 26.36
N GLN A 160 27.07 -49.80 26.05
CA GLN A 160 27.85 -48.95 26.95
C GLN A 160 27.54 -47.46 26.80
N ARG A 161 26.79 -47.05 25.76
CA ARG A 161 26.42 -45.65 25.52
C ARG A 161 25.19 -45.27 26.35
N ARG A 162 25.08 -43.98 26.68
CA ARG A 162 23.91 -43.41 27.37
C ARG A 162 22.89 -42.91 26.35
N PHE A 163 21.62 -43.14 26.63
CA PHE A 163 20.50 -42.62 25.84
C PHE A 163 19.75 -41.58 26.67
N ALA A 164 19.32 -40.50 26.04
CA ALA A 164 18.48 -39.49 26.66
C ALA A 164 17.09 -39.51 26.00
N PHE A 165 16.05 -39.70 26.80
CA PHE A 165 14.67 -39.80 26.32
C PHE A 165 13.86 -38.59 26.80
N ALA A 166 13.18 -37.91 25.88
CA ALA A 166 12.19 -36.90 26.20
C ALA A 166 10.88 -37.13 25.43
N SER A 167 9.74 -36.78 26.00
CA SER A 167 8.43 -36.96 25.37
C SER A 167 7.47 -35.83 25.75
N SER A 168 6.46 -35.58 24.92
CA SER A 168 5.25 -34.89 25.39
C SER A 168 4.49 -35.73 26.43
N SER A 169 3.65 -35.09 27.22
CA SER A 169 2.78 -35.72 28.23
C SER A 169 1.64 -36.56 27.65
N LYS A 170 1.39 -36.48 26.34
CA LYS A 170 0.31 -37.25 25.71
C LYS A 170 0.64 -38.75 25.75
N HIS A 171 -0.30 -39.55 26.25
CA HIS A 171 -0.16 -41.00 26.42
C HIS A 171 0.47 -41.71 25.21
N ARG A 172 0.01 -41.39 23.99
CA ARG A 172 0.55 -41.96 22.74
C ARG A 172 2.04 -41.71 22.52
N CYS A 173 2.60 -40.60 23.00
CA CYS A 173 4.02 -40.27 22.88
C CYS A 173 4.82 -40.97 23.98
N VAL A 174 4.32 -40.97 25.22
CA VAL A 174 4.94 -41.68 26.34
C VAL A 174 5.03 -43.18 26.06
N GLU A 175 3.94 -43.78 25.58
CA GLU A 175 3.93 -45.18 25.15
C GLU A 175 4.82 -45.44 23.94
N SER A 176 4.97 -44.46 23.04
CA SER A 176 5.89 -44.58 21.90
C SER A 176 7.34 -44.61 22.36
N SER A 177 7.71 -43.76 23.33
CA SER A 177 9.02 -43.80 23.99
C SER A 177 9.26 -45.16 24.66
N ALA A 178 8.29 -45.67 25.41
CA ALA A 178 8.39 -46.99 26.04
C ALA A 178 8.56 -48.13 25.02
N ALA A 179 7.78 -48.13 23.94
CA ALA A 179 7.90 -49.13 22.88
C ALA A 179 9.24 -49.02 22.13
N PHE A 180 9.72 -47.80 21.90
CA PHE A 180 11.04 -47.59 21.30
C PHE A 180 12.16 -48.13 22.20
N ARG A 181 12.13 -47.85 23.51
CA ARG A 181 13.09 -48.37 24.49
C ARG A 181 13.12 -49.90 24.50
N LYS A 182 11.96 -50.54 24.47
CA LYS A 182 11.84 -52.00 24.33
C LYS A 182 12.45 -52.51 23.03
N GLY A 183 12.17 -51.86 21.89
CA GLY A 183 12.78 -52.23 20.61
C GLY A 183 14.31 -52.09 20.61
N LEU A 184 14.82 -51.04 21.24
CA LEU A 184 16.25 -50.81 21.39
C LEU A 184 16.89 -51.86 22.31
N GLN A 185 16.23 -52.19 23.42
CA GLN A 185 16.66 -53.24 24.34
C GLN A 185 16.74 -54.60 23.62
N LEU A 186 15.78 -54.94 22.76
CA LEU A 186 15.81 -56.14 21.92
C LEU A 186 16.97 -56.14 20.91
N ALA A 187 17.30 -54.98 20.33
CA ALA A 187 18.41 -54.84 19.41
C ALA A 187 19.77 -55.08 20.10
N LEU A 188 19.91 -54.58 21.35
CA LEU A 188 21.18 -54.55 22.07
C LEU A 188 21.44 -55.78 22.97
N HIS A 189 20.40 -56.52 23.40
CA HIS A 189 20.55 -57.76 24.19
C HIS A 189 21.39 -58.86 23.54
N ARG A 190 21.70 -58.74 22.25
CA ARG A 190 22.62 -59.64 21.55
C ARG A 190 24.09 -59.40 21.91
N GLN A 191 24.41 -58.41 22.77
CA GLN A 191 25.77 -58.03 23.17
C GLN A 191 25.89 -57.83 24.71
N PRO A 192 26.66 -58.66 25.43
CA PRO A 192 26.92 -58.47 26.87
C PRO A 192 28.09 -57.50 27.15
N PRO A 193 28.10 -56.74 28.27
CA PRO A 193 27.03 -56.55 29.27
C PRO A 193 26.01 -55.49 28.82
N ALA A 194 24.73 -55.84 28.82
CA ALA A 194 23.64 -54.94 28.42
C ALA A 194 23.13 -54.12 29.62
N ARG A 195 23.12 -52.80 29.50
CA ARG A 195 22.42 -51.90 30.43
C ARG A 195 20.90 -52.10 30.26
N ASP A 196 20.15 -51.93 31.33
CA ASP A 196 18.69 -51.99 31.30
C ASP A 196 18.09 -50.65 30.86
N ILE A 197 17.83 -50.53 29.57
CA ILE A 197 17.32 -49.34 28.90
C ILE A 197 15.81 -49.21 29.10
N GLU A 198 15.10 -50.31 29.36
CA GLU A 198 13.65 -50.27 29.63
C GLU A 198 13.32 -49.48 30.90
N ASN A 199 14.26 -49.41 31.84
CA ASN A 199 14.14 -48.65 33.08
C ASN A 199 14.69 -47.21 33.01
N GLU A 200 15.24 -46.74 31.87
CA GLU A 200 15.68 -45.34 31.75
C GLU A 200 14.49 -44.37 31.74
N GLU A 201 14.50 -43.36 32.61
CA GLU A 201 13.40 -42.40 32.70
C GLU A 201 13.25 -41.58 31.41
N THR A 202 12.00 -41.34 31.01
CA THR A 202 11.66 -40.41 29.92
C THR A 202 11.24 -39.07 30.51
N GLU A 203 11.99 -38.01 30.22
CA GLU A 203 11.64 -36.65 30.62
C GLU A 203 10.35 -36.20 29.93
N ILE A 204 9.38 -35.68 30.68
CA ILE A 204 8.19 -35.06 30.10
C ILE A 204 8.45 -33.57 29.88
N ASN A 205 8.56 -33.16 28.62
CA ASN A 205 8.87 -31.78 28.25
C ASN A 205 7.88 -31.23 27.21
N ASP A 206 6.71 -30.84 27.72
CA ASP A 206 5.61 -30.31 26.91
C ASP A 206 5.92 -28.94 26.29
N LYS A 207 6.71 -28.09 26.96
CA LYS A 207 7.15 -26.82 26.38
C LYS A 207 7.93 -27.05 25.09
N LEU A 208 8.83 -28.03 25.11
CA LEU A 208 9.66 -28.36 23.95
C LEU A 208 8.92 -29.19 22.89
N MET A 209 8.08 -30.15 23.30
CA MET A 209 7.44 -31.12 22.39
C MET A 209 6.05 -30.72 21.91
N ARG A 210 5.38 -29.83 22.64
CA ARG A 210 4.03 -29.32 22.34
C ARG A 210 4.03 -27.79 22.34
N PHE A 211 5.10 -27.15 21.88
CA PHE A 211 5.21 -25.69 21.80
C PHE A 211 3.98 -25.02 21.15
N PHE A 212 3.26 -25.69 20.25
CA PHE A 212 2.01 -25.23 19.63
C PHE A 212 0.82 -25.09 20.61
N ASP A 213 0.90 -25.66 21.81
CA ASP A 213 -0.08 -25.48 22.90
C ASP A 213 0.40 -24.49 23.97
N TYR A 214 1.70 -24.15 24.00
CA TYR A 214 2.33 -23.33 25.06
C TYR A 214 2.89 -21.99 24.56
N CYS A 215 3.08 -21.83 23.25
CA CYS A 215 3.42 -20.57 22.62
C CYS A 215 2.15 -19.72 22.57
N GLU A 216 2.00 -18.82 23.53
CA GLU A 216 0.83 -17.93 23.67
C GLU A 216 0.50 -17.21 22.36
N LYS A 217 1.52 -16.61 21.72
CA LYS A 217 1.37 -15.93 20.43
C LYS A 217 0.79 -16.85 19.34
N PHE A 218 1.25 -18.10 19.26
CA PHE A 218 0.70 -19.07 18.31
C PHE A 218 -0.74 -19.46 18.66
N VAL A 219 -1.01 -19.73 19.94
CA VAL A 219 -2.34 -20.11 20.41
C VAL A 219 -3.35 -19.01 20.07
N THR A 220 -3.05 -17.76 20.43
CA THR A 220 -3.97 -16.65 20.21
C THR A 220 -4.10 -16.29 18.72
N CYS A 221 -2.99 -16.20 17.98
CA CYS A 221 -3.04 -15.75 16.58
C CYS A 221 -3.56 -16.81 15.60
N VAL A 222 -3.46 -18.11 15.96
CA VAL A 222 -3.73 -19.22 15.02
C VAL A 222 -4.71 -20.25 15.58
N GLU A 223 -4.56 -20.72 16.82
CA GLU A 223 -5.49 -21.73 17.37
C GLU A 223 -6.86 -21.17 17.72
N GLU A 224 -6.91 -20.01 18.38
CA GLU A 224 -8.13 -19.35 18.85
C GLU A 224 -8.70 -18.37 17.81
N ASN A 225 -7.90 -17.99 16.81
CA ASN A 225 -8.32 -17.08 15.77
C ASN A 225 -9.22 -17.77 14.74
N ALA A 226 -10.50 -17.40 14.73
CA ALA A 226 -11.50 -17.94 13.80
C ALA A 226 -11.15 -17.68 12.31
N THR A 227 -10.41 -16.62 12.00
CA THR A 227 -10.02 -16.29 10.61
C THR A 227 -8.80 -17.06 10.13
N ALA A 228 -8.01 -17.66 11.05
CA ALA A 228 -6.78 -18.36 10.69
C ALA A 228 -7.02 -19.59 9.78
N MET A 229 -8.26 -20.09 9.77
CA MET A 229 -8.71 -21.25 9.00
C MET A 229 -9.49 -20.90 7.73
N TYR A 230 -9.51 -19.62 7.33
CA TYR A 230 -10.29 -19.14 6.20
C TYR A 230 -10.13 -20.00 4.93
N GLU A 231 -8.90 -20.27 4.50
CA GLU A 231 -8.64 -21.06 3.28
C GLU A 231 -9.21 -22.48 3.40
N VAL A 232 -9.12 -23.10 4.58
CA VAL A 232 -9.66 -24.44 4.82
C VAL A 232 -11.18 -24.42 4.77
N ASP A 233 -11.81 -23.43 5.39
CA ASP A 233 -13.26 -23.31 5.42
C ASP A 233 -13.85 -22.90 4.06
N ALA A 234 -13.13 -22.06 3.30
CA ALA A 234 -13.45 -21.75 1.92
C ALA A 234 -13.35 -22.99 1.03
N PHE A 235 -12.29 -23.80 1.14
CA PHE A 235 -12.14 -25.02 0.36
C PHE A 235 -13.23 -26.05 0.67
N LYS A 236 -13.64 -26.18 1.94
CA LYS A 236 -14.75 -27.05 2.36
C LYS A 236 -16.07 -26.68 1.67
N GLN A 237 -16.26 -25.41 1.33
CA GLN A 237 -17.44 -24.89 0.63
C GLN A 237 -17.23 -24.78 -0.89
N GLY A 238 -16.01 -25.06 -1.36
CA GLY A 238 -15.59 -24.92 -2.74
C GLY A 238 -16.15 -26.00 -3.68
N PRO A 239 -16.01 -25.79 -5.01
CA PRO A 239 -16.59 -26.67 -6.01
C PRO A 239 -16.00 -28.09 -5.99
N GLU A 240 -14.72 -28.24 -5.66
CA GLU A 240 -14.04 -29.53 -5.51
C GLU A 240 -14.69 -30.36 -4.40
N MET A 241 -14.83 -29.80 -3.21
CA MET A 241 -15.41 -30.50 -2.07
C MET A 241 -16.91 -30.74 -2.25
N LYS A 242 -17.62 -29.80 -2.90
CA LYS A 242 -19.05 -29.95 -3.22
C LYS A 242 -19.30 -31.17 -4.12
N ARG A 243 -18.47 -31.40 -5.13
CA ARG A 243 -18.56 -32.60 -6.00
C ARG A 243 -18.37 -33.89 -5.22
N VAL A 244 -17.40 -33.93 -4.31
CA VAL A 244 -17.16 -35.09 -3.43
C VAL A 244 -18.37 -35.33 -2.53
N LEU A 245 -18.95 -34.28 -1.94
CA LEU A 245 -20.15 -34.37 -1.11
C LEU A 245 -21.35 -34.91 -1.88
N GLU A 246 -21.63 -34.37 -3.07
CA GLU A 246 -22.73 -34.81 -3.94
C GLU A 246 -22.56 -36.27 -4.37
N LYS A 247 -21.35 -36.66 -4.77
CA LYS A 247 -21.04 -38.05 -5.14
C LYS A 247 -21.26 -39.00 -3.97
N ILE A 248 -20.72 -38.69 -2.79
CA ILE A 248 -20.84 -39.57 -1.62
C ILE A 248 -22.28 -39.63 -1.13
N ALA A 249 -23.00 -38.50 -1.15
CA ALA A 249 -24.43 -38.47 -0.84
C ALA A 249 -25.23 -39.38 -1.78
N ALA A 250 -24.94 -39.34 -3.09
CA ALA A 250 -25.56 -40.20 -4.08
C ALA A 250 -25.23 -41.69 -3.86
N THR A 251 -23.95 -42.02 -3.61
CA THR A 251 -23.52 -43.40 -3.30
C THR A 251 -24.18 -43.94 -2.05
N LEU A 252 -24.36 -43.11 -1.02
CA LEU A 252 -25.00 -43.48 0.25
C LEU A 252 -26.52 -43.32 0.23
N CYS A 253 -27.11 -42.85 -0.87
CA CYS A 253 -28.53 -42.54 -1.00
C CYS A 253 -29.09 -41.62 0.11
N VAL A 254 -28.27 -40.68 0.61
CA VAL A 254 -28.69 -39.68 1.62
C VAL A 254 -28.87 -38.30 0.99
N PRO A 255 -29.73 -37.43 1.54
CA PRO A 255 -29.74 -36.02 1.19
C PRO A 255 -28.36 -35.37 1.41
N VAL A 256 -27.89 -34.58 0.43
CA VAL A 256 -26.59 -33.86 0.52
C VAL A 256 -26.51 -32.99 1.78
N ARG A 257 -27.63 -32.38 2.20
CA ARG A 257 -27.73 -31.55 3.41
C ARG A 257 -27.42 -32.28 4.72
N ASP A 258 -27.49 -33.61 4.73
CA ASP A 258 -27.20 -34.43 5.90
C ASP A 258 -25.70 -34.77 6.00
N LEU A 259 -24.92 -34.40 4.98
CA LEU A 259 -23.47 -34.52 4.94
C LEU A 259 -22.79 -33.15 4.98
N ASN A 260 -21.56 -33.14 5.49
CA ASN A 260 -20.65 -32.01 5.39
C ASN A 260 -19.22 -32.52 5.22
N ALA A 261 -18.30 -31.61 4.85
CA ALA A 261 -16.92 -31.98 4.55
C ALA A 261 -16.21 -32.69 5.72
N ASP A 262 -16.54 -32.32 6.96
CA ASP A 262 -15.98 -32.93 8.15
C ASP A 262 -16.42 -34.39 8.35
N LEU A 263 -17.70 -34.71 8.07
CA LEU A 263 -18.21 -36.09 8.15
C LEU A 263 -17.59 -36.96 7.05
N VAL A 264 -17.49 -36.44 5.83
CA VAL A 264 -16.83 -37.12 4.71
C VAL A 264 -15.35 -37.36 5.02
N GLN A 265 -14.65 -36.36 5.55
CA GLN A 265 -13.24 -36.50 5.93
C GLN A 265 -13.05 -37.55 7.03
N VAL A 266 -13.98 -37.67 7.99
CA VAL A 266 -13.94 -38.73 9.00
C VAL A 266 -14.14 -40.11 8.37
N ALA A 267 -15.08 -40.28 7.43
CA ALA A 267 -15.23 -41.54 6.69
C ALA A 267 -13.95 -41.93 5.93
N PHE A 268 -13.30 -40.95 5.29
CA PHE A 268 -12.02 -41.16 4.61
C PHE A 268 -10.89 -41.55 5.58
N PHE A 269 -10.82 -40.89 6.74
CA PHE A 269 -9.85 -41.28 7.77
C PHE A 269 -10.17 -42.63 8.40
N THR A 270 -11.43 -43.06 8.48
CA THR A 270 -11.77 -44.42 8.95
C THR A 270 -11.14 -45.48 8.05
N CYS A 271 -11.18 -45.29 6.72
CA CYS A 271 -10.45 -46.13 5.78
C CYS A 271 -8.94 -46.19 6.12
N SER A 272 -8.32 -45.04 6.37
CA SER A 272 -6.92 -44.95 6.80
C SER A 272 -6.65 -45.64 8.14
N PHE A 273 -7.50 -45.45 9.15
CA PHE A 273 -7.30 -46.01 10.49
C PHE A 273 -7.40 -47.53 10.48
N GLU A 274 -8.35 -48.12 9.76
CA GLU A 274 -8.44 -49.59 9.68
C GLU A 274 -7.26 -50.19 8.93
N LEU A 275 -6.81 -49.55 7.84
CA LEU A 275 -5.59 -49.95 7.15
C LEU A 275 -4.37 -49.85 8.07
N ALA A 276 -4.22 -48.74 8.78
CA ALA A 276 -3.07 -48.52 9.64
C ALA A 276 -3.05 -49.43 10.87
N ILE A 277 -4.20 -49.67 11.52
CA ILE A 277 -4.27 -50.41 12.78
C ILE A 277 -4.34 -51.92 12.55
N LYS A 278 -5.17 -52.36 11.59
CA LYS A 278 -5.49 -53.77 11.37
C LYS A 278 -4.88 -54.34 10.10
N ASN A 279 -4.30 -53.51 9.22
CA ASN A 279 -3.82 -53.91 7.91
C ASN A 279 -4.92 -54.57 7.05
N VAL A 280 -6.14 -54.04 7.11
CA VAL A 280 -7.31 -54.53 6.33
C VAL A 280 -7.89 -53.43 5.46
N ASN A 281 -8.50 -53.82 4.33
CA ASN A 281 -9.29 -52.90 3.52
C ASN A 281 -10.64 -52.61 4.20
N SER A 282 -10.84 -51.38 4.66
CA SER A 282 -12.11 -50.97 5.25
C SER A 282 -13.22 -50.93 4.21
N PRO A 283 -14.45 -51.38 4.53
CA PRO A 283 -15.62 -51.10 3.69
C PRO A 283 -15.78 -49.59 3.40
N TRP A 284 -15.36 -48.72 4.32
CA TRP A 284 -15.39 -47.27 4.15
C TRP A 284 -14.50 -46.77 3.00
N CYS A 285 -13.47 -47.52 2.60
CA CYS A 285 -12.61 -47.17 1.47
C CYS A 285 -13.38 -47.17 0.14
N SER A 286 -14.43 -48.00 0.01
CA SER A 286 -15.21 -48.13 -1.22
C SER A 286 -15.99 -46.87 -1.62
N LEU A 287 -16.14 -45.91 -0.70
CA LEU A 287 -16.79 -44.63 -0.98
C LEU A 287 -15.95 -43.68 -1.84
N PHE A 288 -14.63 -43.92 -1.91
CA PHE A 288 -13.68 -42.97 -2.47
C PHE A 288 -12.93 -43.58 -3.65
N ASN A 289 -12.74 -42.80 -4.70
CA ASN A 289 -11.77 -43.09 -5.75
C ASN A 289 -10.55 -42.16 -5.61
N GLU A 290 -9.57 -42.32 -6.49
CA GLU A 290 -8.32 -41.54 -6.46
C GLU A 290 -8.55 -40.02 -6.57
N GLU A 291 -9.53 -39.58 -7.36
CA GLU A 291 -9.86 -38.16 -7.52
C GLU A 291 -10.45 -37.57 -6.23
N ASP A 292 -11.35 -38.31 -5.56
CA ASP A 292 -11.86 -37.87 -4.24
C ASP A 292 -10.71 -37.81 -3.22
N ALA A 293 -9.81 -38.80 -3.26
CA ALA A 293 -8.68 -38.89 -2.35
C ALA A 293 -7.71 -37.71 -2.53
N LYS A 294 -7.44 -37.28 -3.77
CA LYS A 294 -6.64 -36.09 -4.07
C LYS A 294 -7.26 -34.82 -3.47
N VAL A 295 -8.58 -34.66 -3.57
CA VAL A 295 -9.31 -33.51 -2.97
C VAL A 295 -9.22 -33.54 -1.45
N LEU A 296 -9.42 -34.71 -0.82
CA LEU A 296 -9.39 -34.87 0.63
C LEU A 296 -7.98 -34.75 1.21
N GLU A 297 -6.96 -35.22 0.48
CA GLU A 297 -5.56 -34.98 0.81
C GLU A 297 -5.24 -33.49 0.77
N TYR A 298 -5.67 -32.79 -0.28
CA TYR A 298 -5.46 -31.35 -0.40
C TYR A 298 -6.14 -30.57 0.74
N LEU A 299 -7.38 -30.93 1.10
CA LEU A 299 -8.05 -30.34 2.27
C LEU A 299 -7.25 -30.55 3.57
N ASN A 300 -6.66 -31.75 3.75
CA ASN A 300 -5.82 -32.02 4.91
C ASN A 300 -4.50 -31.26 4.87
N ASP A 301 -3.86 -31.17 3.70
CA ASP A 301 -2.61 -30.43 3.51
C ASP A 301 -2.81 -28.93 3.70
N LEU A 302 -3.91 -28.37 3.19
CA LEU A 302 -4.29 -26.97 3.41
C LEU A 302 -4.42 -26.69 4.91
N LYS A 303 -5.08 -27.60 5.65
CA LYS A 303 -5.14 -27.50 7.11
C LYS A 303 -3.77 -27.55 7.76
N GLN A 304 -2.88 -28.47 7.37
CA GLN A 304 -1.53 -28.54 7.94
C GLN A 304 -0.67 -27.34 7.55
N TYR A 305 -0.82 -26.82 6.34
CA TYR A 305 -0.10 -25.64 5.84
C TYR A 305 -0.47 -24.40 6.66
N TRP A 306 -1.78 -24.15 6.80
CA TRP A 306 -2.28 -22.96 7.49
C TRP A 306 -2.21 -23.03 9.01
N LYS A 307 -2.28 -24.22 9.61
CA LYS A 307 -2.15 -24.37 11.06
C LYS A 307 -0.73 -24.66 11.55
N ARG A 308 0.10 -25.34 10.77
CA ARG A 308 1.34 -26.00 11.26
C ARG A 308 2.53 -25.87 10.29
N GLY A 309 2.37 -25.12 9.19
CA GLY A 309 3.39 -24.95 8.16
C GLY A 309 3.56 -23.48 7.78
N TYR A 310 3.52 -23.17 6.49
CA TYR A 310 3.85 -21.84 5.95
C TYR A 310 2.71 -20.82 5.92
N GLY A 311 1.52 -21.14 6.44
CA GLY A 311 0.39 -20.20 6.34
C GLY A 311 0.58 -18.89 7.11
N TYR A 312 1.25 -18.94 8.26
CA TYR A 312 1.57 -17.77 9.07
C TYR A 312 2.99 -17.88 9.60
N ASP A 313 3.73 -16.77 9.68
CA ASP A 313 5.13 -16.78 10.16
C ASP A 313 5.27 -17.35 11.58
N ILE A 314 4.28 -17.11 12.44
CA ILE A 314 4.28 -17.65 13.81
C ILE A 314 4.19 -19.18 13.83
N ASN A 315 3.65 -19.82 12.79
CA ASN A 315 3.51 -21.27 12.75
C ASN A 315 4.88 -21.94 12.85
N SER A 316 5.76 -21.67 11.89
CA SER A 316 7.12 -22.24 11.88
C SER A 316 7.96 -21.70 13.04
N ARG A 317 7.88 -20.40 13.31
CA ARG A 317 8.61 -19.74 14.40
C ARG A 317 8.25 -20.27 15.79
N SER A 318 7.06 -20.82 16.01
CA SER A 318 6.71 -21.45 17.30
C SER A 318 7.64 -22.62 17.68
N SER A 319 8.29 -23.25 16.70
CA SER A 319 9.26 -24.34 16.92
C SER A 319 10.68 -23.87 17.25
N CYS A 320 10.92 -22.56 17.32
CA CYS A 320 12.19 -21.94 17.66
C CYS A 320 12.90 -22.55 18.87
N ILE A 321 12.16 -22.75 19.96
CA ILE A 321 12.71 -23.29 21.22
C ILE A 321 13.22 -24.72 21.03
N LEU A 322 12.56 -25.51 20.18
CA LEU A 322 13.00 -26.84 19.81
C LEU A 322 14.24 -26.76 18.93
N PHE A 323 14.28 -25.83 17.98
CA PHE A 323 15.42 -25.63 17.09
C PHE A 323 16.70 -25.20 17.83
N GLN A 324 16.57 -24.23 18.74
CA GLN A 324 17.67 -23.82 19.63
C GLN A 324 18.14 -24.97 20.51
N ASP A 325 17.23 -25.80 21.03
CA ASP A 325 17.61 -26.97 21.83
C ASP A 325 18.39 -28.01 21.01
N ILE A 326 18.10 -28.17 19.71
CA ILE A 326 18.90 -29.02 18.80
C ILE A 326 20.34 -28.50 18.74
N PHE A 327 20.51 -27.23 18.39
CA PHE A 327 21.84 -26.65 18.19
C PHE A 327 22.63 -26.55 19.49
N LYS A 328 21.98 -26.25 20.61
CA LYS A 328 22.59 -26.25 21.93
C LYS A 328 23.25 -27.60 22.27
N HIS A 329 22.60 -28.71 21.92
CA HIS A 329 23.14 -30.04 22.18
C HIS A 329 24.25 -30.44 21.20
N LEU A 330 24.13 -30.04 19.93
CA LEU A 330 25.19 -30.23 18.94
C LEU A 330 26.45 -29.44 19.33
N ASP A 331 26.29 -28.18 19.71
CA ASP A 331 27.37 -27.33 20.23
C ASP A 331 28.05 -27.94 21.46
N LYS A 332 27.25 -28.47 22.38
CA LYS A 332 27.76 -29.14 23.58
C LYS A 332 28.60 -30.37 23.21
N ALA A 333 28.14 -31.20 22.27
CA ALA A 333 28.88 -32.38 21.83
C ALA A 333 30.21 -32.00 21.16
N ILE A 334 30.23 -30.94 20.36
CA ILE A 334 31.47 -30.41 19.76
C ILE A 334 32.41 -29.90 20.84
N ALA A 335 31.92 -29.13 21.81
CA ALA A 335 32.74 -28.61 22.91
C ALA A 335 33.35 -29.75 23.77
N GLU A 336 32.57 -30.79 24.07
CA GLU A 336 33.03 -31.98 24.79
C GLU A 336 34.08 -32.75 23.97
N SER A 337 33.85 -32.94 22.66
CA SER A 337 34.80 -33.58 21.74
C SER A 337 36.13 -32.83 21.66
N LYS A 338 36.11 -31.50 21.44
CA LYS A 338 37.32 -30.65 21.40
C LYS A 338 38.09 -30.68 22.71
N SER A 339 37.39 -30.82 23.84
CA SER A 339 38.00 -30.92 25.17
C SER A 339 38.46 -32.34 25.52
N SER A 340 38.39 -33.29 24.58
CA SER A 340 38.67 -34.71 24.81
C SER A 340 37.84 -35.33 25.96
N MET A 341 36.66 -34.77 26.24
CA MET A 341 35.73 -35.29 27.23
C MET A 341 34.76 -36.32 26.61
N PRO A 342 34.29 -37.33 27.38
CA PRO A 342 33.23 -38.21 26.92
C PRO A 342 31.96 -37.42 26.60
N ILE A 343 31.34 -37.71 25.45
CA ILE A 343 30.07 -37.08 25.06
C ILE A 343 28.98 -37.47 26.06
N SER A 344 28.40 -36.48 26.74
CA SER A 344 27.45 -36.70 27.84
C SER A 344 26.12 -37.31 27.38
N SER A 345 25.68 -36.99 26.16
CA SER A 345 24.44 -37.50 25.55
C SER A 345 24.67 -37.82 24.07
N PRO A 346 25.28 -38.98 23.76
CA PRO A 346 25.61 -39.37 22.39
C PRO A 346 24.36 -39.70 21.57
N VAL A 347 23.25 -40.09 22.22
CA VAL A 347 21.97 -40.35 21.55
C VAL A 347 20.84 -39.67 22.34
N ILE A 348 20.13 -38.76 21.67
CA ILE A 348 18.99 -38.01 22.23
C ILE A 348 17.75 -38.31 21.40
N LEU A 349 16.69 -38.84 22.03
CA LEU A 349 15.48 -39.32 21.39
C LEU A 349 14.27 -38.58 21.97
N GLN A 350 13.57 -37.83 21.12
CA GLN A 350 12.48 -36.95 21.52
C GLN A 350 11.17 -37.35 20.84
N PHE A 351 10.11 -37.59 21.62
CA PHE A 351 8.85 -38.13 21.13
C PHE A 351 7.71 -37.10 21.14
N GLY A 352 7.24 -36.74 19.95
CA GLY A 352 6.24 -35.70 19.73
C GLY A 352 5.14 -36.07 18.73
N HIS A 353 4.63 -35.06 18.05
CA HIS A 353 3.48 -35.13 17.15
C HIS A 353 3.85 -34.72 15.73
N ALA A 354 2.93 -34.91 14.77
CA ALA A 354 3.10 -34.32 13.44
C ALA A 354 3.26 -32.79 13.54
N GLU A 355 2.47 -32.22 14.46
CA GLU A 355 2.46 -30.82 14.83
C GLU A 355 3.77 -30.35 15.51
N THR A 356 4.66 -31.27 15.92
CA THR A 356 6.00 -30.95 16.42
C THR A 356 7.02 -30.89 15.28
N LEU A 357 6.98 -31.85 14.35
CA LEU A 357 7.94 -31.95 13.23
C LEU A 357 7.63 -30.96 12.11
N GLN A 358 6.35 -30.79 11.75
CA GLN A 358 5.93 -30.00 10.59
C GLN A 358 6.35 -28.52 10.69
N PRO A 359 6.17 -27.82 11.83
CA PRO A 359 6.60 -26.43 11.95
C PRO A 359 8.12 -26.28 11.93
N LEU A 360 8.85 -27.25 12.49
CA LEU A 360 10.32 -27.26 12.49
C LEU A 360 10.89 -27.42 11.07
N LEU A 361 10.34 -28.36 10.29
CA LEU A 361 10.70 -28.52 8.88
C LEU A 361 10.41 -27.25 8.07
N ALA A 362 9.28 -26.59 8.36
CA ALA A 362 8.93 -25.33 7.72
C ALA A 362 9.90 -24.19 8.11
N LEU A 363 10.30 -24.11 9.40
CA LEU A 363 11.28 -23.15 9.91
C LEU A 363 12.64 -23.30 9.21
N MET A 364 13.03 -24.55 8.91
CA MET A 364 14.24 -24.89 8.16
C MET A 364 14.11 -24.72 6.63
N GLY A 365 12.96 -24.21 6.15
CA GLY A 365 12.74 -23.94 4.72
C GLY A 365 12.42 -25.16 3.85
N PHE A 366 12.10 -26.31 4.44
CA PHE A 366 11.79 -27.53 3.67
C PHE A 366 10.35 -27.59 3.16
N PHE A 367 10.19 -28.13 1.94
CA PHE A 367 8.90 -28.39 1.30
C PHE A 367 8.04 -27.14 1.08
N LYS A 368 8.66 -25.96 0.95
CA LYS A 368 7.97 -24.72 0.59
C LYS A 368 7.57 -24.74 -0.88
N ASP A 369 6.28 -24.55 -1.14
CA ASP A 369 5.73 -24.38 -2.49
C ASP A 369 6.01 -22.97 -3.02
N GLU A 370 6.06 -22.83 -4.35
CA GLU A 370 6.24 -21.52 -5.02
C GLU A 370 5.04 -20.60 -4.78
N GLU A 371 3.84 -21.12 -4.99
CA GLU A 371 2.59 -20.46 -4.61
C GLU A 371 2.08 -21.06 -3.29
N PRO A 372 1.58 -20.24 -2.35
CA PRO A 372 0.90 -20.76 -1.15
C PRO A 372 -0.30 -21.64 -1.50
N LEU A 373 -0.52 -22.70 -0.71
CA LEU A 373 -1.73 -23.51 -0.83
C LEU A 373 -2.94 -22.66 -0.44
N ALA A 374 -3.92 -22.54 -1.33
CA ALA A 374 -5.14 -21.76 -1.14
C ALA A 374 -6.38 -22.56 -1.57
N ALA A 375 -7.57 -22.08 -1.18
CA ALA A 375 -8.84 -22.69 -1.51
C ALA A 375 -9.12 -22.71 -3.02
N ASN A 376 -8.60 -21.75 -3.77
CA ASN A 376 -8.92 -21.57 -5.18
C ASN A 376 -7.86 -22.11 -6.16
N ASN A 377 -6.74 -22.66 -5.68
CA ASN A 377 -5.63 -23.10 -6.54
C ASN A 377 -5.35 -24.61 -6.50
N TYR A 378 -6.27 -25.44 -6.00
CA TYR A 378 -6.16 -26.92 -5.97
C TYR A 378 -5.61 -27.52 -7.27
N LYS A 379 -6.17 -27.13 -8.43
CA LYS A 379 -5.74 -27.66 -9.74
C LYS A 379 -4.31 -27.31 -10.13
N LYS A 380 -3.81 -26.15 -9.67
CA LYS A 380 -2.40 -25.75 -9.88
C LYS A 380 -1.47 -26.50 -8.91
N GLN A 381 -1.98 -26.88 -7.74
CA GLN A 381 -1.24 -27.51 -6.64
C GLN A 381 -1.24 -29.05 -6.66
N MET A 382 -1.47 -29.65 -7.84
CA MET A 382 -1.48 -31.12 -7.99
C MET A 382 -0.10 -31.75 -7.76
N HIS A 383 0.97 -31.00 -8.02
CA HIS A 383 2.37 -31.42 -7.85
C HIS A 383 3.09 -30.70 -6.70
N ARG A 384 2.32 -30.17 -5.73
CA ARG A 384 2.85 -29.46 -4.56
C ARG A 384 3.91 -30.27 -3.81
N LYS A 385 4.91 -29.57 -3.27
CA LYS A 385 5.95 -30.07 -2.38
C LYS A 385 5.38 -30.32 -0.97
N PHE A 386 4.49 -29.46 -0.48
CA PHE A 386 3.89 -29.62 0.85
C PHE A 386 2.80 -30.72 0.86
N ARG A 387 3.23 -31.98 1.05
CA ARG A 387 2.33 -33.15 1.19
C ARG A 387 2.52 -33.81 2.54
N SER A 388 1.66 -33.47 3.51
CA SER A 388 1.83 -33.84 4.92
C SER A 388 1.91 -35.34 5.16
N GLY A 389 1.29 -36.17 4.31
CA GLY A 389 1.38 -37.63 4.40
C GLY A 389 2.72 -38.23 4.00
N ARG A 390 3.50 -37.52 3.18
CA ARG A 390 4.87 -37.91 2.80
C ARG A 390 5.91 -37.34 3.77
N ILE A 391 5.63 -36.17 4.33
CA ILE A 391 6.53 -35.45 5.23
C ILE A 391 6.44 -36.05 6.64
N VAL A 392 5.23 -36.11 7.20
CA VAL A 392 4.98 -36.57 8.57
C VAL A 392 3.90 -37.65 8.60
N PRO A 393 4.13 -38.88 8.09
CA PRO A 393 3.28 -40.05 8.39
C PRO A 393 3.38 -40.46 9.88
N TYR A 394 2.63 -41.48 10.32
CA TYR A 394 2.91 -42.10 11.63
C TYR A 394 4.36 -42.58 11.70
N ALA A 395 4.97 -42.55 12.90
CA ALA A 395 6.37 -42.93 13.13
C ALA A 395 7.42 -42.13 12.33
N SER A 396 7.03 -41.01 11.72
CA SER A 396 7.97 -40.09 11.06
C SER A 396 9.06 -39.63 12.03
N ASN A 397 10.26 -39.42 11.49
CA ASN A 397 11.44 -39.09 12.28
C ASN A 397 12.31 -38.10 11.52
N LEU A 398 12.77 -37.06 12.23
CA LEU A 398 13.78 -36.11 11.77
C LEU A 398 15.03 -36.31 12.61
N ILE A 399 16.13 -36.71 11.98
CA ILE A 399 17.35 -37.15 12.66
C ILE A 399 18.51 -36.25 12.23
N PHE A 400 19.18 -35.64 13.20
CA PHE A 400 20.45 -34.95 13.01
C PHE A 400 21.57 -35.89 13.45
N VAL A 401 22.54 -36.10 12.58
CA VAL A 401 23.74 -36.91 12.89
C VAL A 401 24.95 -36.00 12.74
N LEU A 402 25.64 -35.77 13.85
CA LEU A 402 26.90 -35.05 13.92
C LEU A 402 28.04 -36.05 13.79
N TYR A 403 28.99 -35.77 12.91
CA TYR A 403 30.19 -36.57 12.68
C TYR A 403 31.44 -35.79 13.09
N HIS A 404 32.45 -36.52 13.54
CA HIS A 404 33.81 -36.04 13.75
C HIS A 404 34.73 -36.70 12.71
N CYS A 405 35.60 -35.90 12.09
CA CYS A 405 36.40 -36.29 10.93
C CYS A 405 37.90 -36.18 11.21
N ASP A 406 38.58 -37.32 11.37
CA ASP A 406 39.99 -37.38 11.81
C ASP A 406 41.01 -36.88 10.76
N GLN A 407 40.60 -36.74 9.49
CA GLN A 407 41.47 -36.35 8.36
C GLN A 407 41.09 -34.98 7.76
N ALA A 408 40.45 -34.11 8.55
CA ALA A 408 40.12 -32.76 8.13
C ALA A 408 41.37 -31.91 7.83
N LYS A 409 41.36 -31.13 6.73
CA LYS A 409 42.50 -30.26 6.36
C LYS A 409 42.48 -28.95 7.13
N THR A 410 41.31 -28.53 7.60
CA THR A 410 41.13 -27.33 8.43
C THR A 410 40.29 -27.64 9.67
N PRO A 411 40.39 -26.84 10.76
CA PRO A 411 39.57 -27.02 11.97
C PRO A 411 38.05 -26.93 11.72
N GLU A 412 37.64 -26.24 10.65
CA GLU A 412 36.23 -26.08 10.27
C GLU A 412 35.68 -27.34 9.59
N GLU A 413 36.55 -28.13 8.93
CA GLU A 413 36.19 -29.40 8.28
C GLU A 413 36.04 -30.58 9.26
N GLU A 414 36.44 -30.39 10.52
CA GLU A 414 36.47 -31.43 11.57
C GLU A 414 35.08 -31.95 11.94
N TYR A 415 34.03 -31.13 11.80
CA TYR A 415 32.66 -31.48 12.18
C TYR A 415 31.69 -31.31 11.04
N GLN A 416 31.02 -32.41 10.70
CA GLN A 416 30.04 -32.46 9.62
C GLN A 416 28.69 -32.94 10.14
N VAL A 417 27.61 -32.54 9.45
CA VAL A 417 26.25 -32.89 9.84
C VAL A 417 25.47 -33.44 8.66
N GLN A 418 24.69 -34.48 8.93
CA GLN A 418 23.67 -35.01 8.03
C GLN A 418 22.30 -34.92 8.68
N ILE A 419 21.27 -34.72 7.85
CA ILE A 419 19.88 -34.74 8.27
C ILE A 419 19.18 -35.89 7.55
N LEU A 420 18.41 -36.69 8.30
CA LEU A 420 17.53 -37.70 7.73
C LEU A 420 16.08 -37.36 8.06
N LEU A 421 15.20 -37.50 7.07
CA LEU A 421 13.75 -37.47 7.25
C LEU A 421 13.17 -38.82 6.86
N ASN A 422 12.42 -39.44 7.75
CA ASN A 422 11.80 -40.75 7.56
C ASN A 422 12.83 -41.81 7.13
N GLU A 423 13.98 -41.84 7.81
CA GLU A 423 15.11 -42.73 7.52
C GLU A 423 15.72 -42.57 6.12
N LYS A 424 15.54 -41.43 5.45
CA LYS A 424 16.21 -41.09 4.17
C LYS A 424 17.01 -39.81 4.32
N LEU A 425 18.15 -39.71 3.64
CA LEU A 425 18.94 -38.48 3.61
C LEU A 425 18.08 -37.32 3.08
N LEU A 426 18.09 -36.21 3.81
CA LEU A 426 17.40 -34.99 3.45
C LEU A 426 18.44 -33.97 2.96
N PRO A 427 18.46 -33.64 1.66
CA PRO A 427 19.32 -32.59 1.13
C PRO A 427 19.06 -31.26 1.85
N PHE A 428 20.10 -30.50 2.16
CA PHE A 428 19.96 -29.19 2.78
C PHE A 428 19.28 -28.20 1.82
N SER A 429 18.35 -27.41 2.34
CA SER A 429 17.51 -26.50 1.54
C SER A 429 18.30 -25.42 0.79
N HIS A 430 19.51 -25.08 1.24
CA HIS A 430 20.34 -24.02 0.67
C HIS A 430 21.45 -24.50 -0.26
N SER A 431 21.85 -25.78 -0.20
CA SER A 431 22.98 -26.31 -0.99
C SER A 431 22.61 -27.52 -1.85
N GLU A 432 21.47 -28.16 -1.61
CA GLU A 432 21.06 -29.44 -2.21
C GLU A 432 22.02 -30.62 -1.95
N GLU A 433 23.04 -30.41 -1.12
CA GLU A 433 23.95 -31.44 -0.65
C GLU A 433 23.33 -32.23 0.51
N THR A 434 23.75 -33.48 0.71
CA THR A 434 23.29 -34.32 1.83
C THR A 434 24.18 -34.24 3.06
N VAL A 435 25.33 -33.56 2.95
CA VAL A 435 26.32 -33.34 4.01
C VAL A 435 26.67 -31.86 4.03
N SER A 436 26.84 -31.28 5.22
CA SER A 436 27.24 -29.88 5.40
C SER A 436 28.25 -29.77 6.53
N LEU A 437 29.14 -28.78 6.48
CA LEU A 437 29.95 -28.39 7.63
C LEU A 437 29.02 -27.88 8.74
N TYR A 438 29.27 -28.26 9.98
CA TYR A 438 28.44 -27.80 11.09
C TYR A 438 28.43 -26.28 11.22
N THR A 439 29.58 -25.64 10.98
CA THR A 439 29.73 -24.17 10.98
C THR A 439 28.86 -23.51 9.94
N ASP A 440 28.80 -24.05 8.72
CA ASP A 440 28.01 -23.50 7.62
C ASP A 440 26.53 -23.65 7.91
N LEU A 441 26.10 -24.81 8.40
CA LEU A 441 24.72 -25.03 8.82
C LEU A 441 24.31 -24.05 9.93
N LYS A 442 25.16 -23.87 10.94
CA LYS A 442 24.90 -22.97 12.06
C LYS A 442 24.84 -21.50 11.62
N ASN A 443 25.75 -21.10 10.73
CA ASN A 443 25.79 -19.75 10.18
C ASN A 443 24.56 -19.47 9.31
N HIS A 444 24.14 -20.43 8.48
CA HIS A 444 22.93 -20.32 7.65
C HIS A 444 21.67 -20.05 8.50
N TYR A 445 21.59 -20.64 9.69
CA TYR A 445 20.45 -20.47 10.60
C TYR A 445 20.71 -19.47 11.75
N LYS A 446 21.78 -18.67 11.68
CA LYS A 446 22.21 -17.78 12.76
C LYS A 446 21.11 -16.85 13.24
N ASP A 447 20.39 -16.21 12.31
CA ASP A 447 19.34 -15.23 12.65
C ASP A 447 18.18 -15.90 13.38
N ILE A 448 17.79 -17.11 12.98
CA ILE A 448 16.77 -17.88 13.68
C ILE A 448 17.28 -18.23 15.07
N LEU A 449 18.50 -18.74 15.19
CA LEU A 449 19.07 -19.16 16.47
C LEU A 449 19.25 -18.01 17.46
N GLN A 450 19.50 -16.79 16.98
CA GLN A 450 19.71 -15.59 17.80
C GLN A 450 18.40 -14.86 18.12
N ASN A 451 17.38 -14.91 17.25
CA ASN A 451 16.16 -14.11 17.37
C ASN A 451 14.91 -14.90 17.82
N CYS A 452 15.08 -15.97 18.60
CA CYS A 452 13.95 -16.74 19.16
C CYS A 452 13.47 -16.24 20.55
N HIS A 453 13.59 -14.95 20.83
CA HIS A 453 13.09 -14.36 22.08
C HIS A 453 11.62 -13.94 21.94
N PHE A 454 10.69 -14.82 22.32
CA PHE A 454 9.25 -14.51 22.42
C PHE A 454 8.85 -14.02 23.82
N SER A 455 9.81 -13.77 24.71
CA SER A 455 9.60 -13.56 26.15
C SER A 455 9.76 -12.12 26.65
N GLU A 456 10.03 -11.15 25.78
CA GLU A 456 10.19 -9.73 26.20
C GLU A 456 9.37 -8.75 25.35
N GLU A 457 8.26 -9.21 24.78
CA GLU A 457 7.16 -8.33 24.40
C GLU A 457 5.99 -8.63 25.33
N SER A 458 5.25 -7.60 25.74
CA SER A 458 4.11 -7.72 26.64
C SER A 458 3.18 -8.86 26.21
N THR A 459 3.23 -9.98 26.93
CA THR A 459 2.60 -11.27 26.57
C THR A 459 1.07 -11.17 26.47
N ASN A 460 0.50 -10.16 27.12
CA ASN A 460 -0.95 -9.95 27.21
C ASN A 460 -1.48 -9.04 26.09
N VAL A 461 -0.64 -8.65 25.12
CA VAL A 461 -0.98 -7.69 24.07
C VAL A 461 -1.10 -8.42 22.74
N VAL A 462 -2.33 -8.76 22.37
CA VAL A 462 -2.65 -9.27 21.04
C VAL A 462 -2.60 -8.09 20.08
N TYR A 463 -1.81 -8.17 19.00
CA TYR A 463 -1.92 -7.19 17.91
C TYR A 463 -3.33 -7.28 17.33
N GLN A 464 -4.19 -6.33 17.70
CA GLN A 464 -5.49 -6.19 17.06
C GLN A 464 -5.26 -5.59 15.68
N ALA A 465 -5.35 -6.44 14.66
CA ALA A 465 -5.45 -5.95 13.30
C ALA A 465 -6.64 -5.00 13.21
N HIS A 466 -6.39 -3.77 12.74
CA HIS A 466 -7.46 -2.79 12.57
C HIS A 466 -8.56 -3.37 11.66
N HIS A 467 -9.81 -3.37 12.13
CA HIS A 467 -10.97 -3.81 11.33
C HIS A 467 -11.12 -3.03 10.00
N VAL A 468 -10.54 -1.83 9.94
CA VAL A 468 -10.54 -0.98 8.75
C VAL A 468 -9.16 -1.08 8.09
N SER A 469 -9.11 -1.61 6.87
CA SER A 469 -7.88 -1.72 6.09
C SER A 469 -7.22 -0.36 5.84
N ARG A 470 -5.91 -0.33 5.62
CA ARG A 470 -5.17 0.87 5.21
C ARG A 470 -5.80 1.54 4.00
N SER A 471 -6.22 0.78 3.00
CA SER A 471 -6.94 1.31 1.84
C SER A 471 -8.19 2.07 2.26
N LYS A 472 -9.01 1.52 3.16
CA LYS A 472 -10.26 2.15 3.59
C LYS A 472 -10.04 3.33 4.54
N ARG A 473 -9.01 3.28 5.39
CA ARG A 473 -8.56 4.43 6.20
C ARG A 473 -8.02 5.55 5.30
N GLY A 474 -7.21 5.22 4.31
CA GLY A 474 -6.69 6.16 3.31
C GLY A 474 -7.76 6.83 2.45
N GLN A 475 -8.97 6.25 2.32
CA GLN A 475 -10.09 6.94 1.65
C GLN A 475 -10.69 8.08 2.49
N VAL A 476 -10.50 8.07 3.81
CA VAL A 476 -11.08 9.07 4.74
C VAL A 476 -10.04 9.96 5.41
N VAL A 477 -8.76 9.63 5.29
CA VAL A 477 -7.64 10.44 5.82
C VAL A 477 -7.28 11.50 4.78
N GLY A 478 -7.76 12.73 5.03
CA GLY A 478 -7.59 13.87 4.13
C GLY A 478 -8.66 13.92 3.03
N THR A 479 -8.48 14.84 2.08
CA THR A 479 -9.46 15.06 0.98
C THR A 479 -9.11 14.33 -0.31
N ARG A 480 -7.94 13.69 -0.36
CA ARG A 480 -7.46 12.96 -1.54
C ARG A 480 -7.51 11.46 -1.27
N GLY A 481 -8.22 10.70 -2.11
CA GLY A 481 -8.33 9.25 -1.98
C GLY A 481 -6.98 8.53 -2.08
N GLY A 482 -6.91 7.34 -1.49
CA GLY A 482 -5.73 6.46 -1.51
C GLY A 482 -4.88 6.54 -0.24
N PHE A 483 -4.35 5.39 0.17
CA PHE A 483 -3.44 5.30 1.30
C PHE A 483 -2.06 5.83 0.92
N ARG A 484 -1.53 6.75 1.73
CA ARG A 484 -0.24 7.43 1.52
C ARG A 484 0.58 7.56 2.79
N GLY A 485 0.30 6.70 3.76
CA GLY A 485 0.99 6.71 5.03
C GLY A 485 2.45 6.30 4.85
N CYS A 486 3.37 7.14 5.31
CA CYS A 486 4.82 6.93 5.19
C CYS A 486 5.58 7.75 6.23
N THR A 487 6.88 7.48 6.35
CA THR A 487 7.78 8.24 7.22
C THR A 487 8.89 8.93 6.42
N VAL A 488 9.02 10.24 6.58
CA VAL A 488 10.13 11.07 6.10
C VAL A 488 11.08 11.29 7.27
N TRP A 489 12.24 10.62 7.23
CA TRP A 489 13.21 10.60 8.31
C TRP A 489 14.37 11.57 8.05
N LEU A 490 14.33 12.76 8.66
CA LEU A 490 15.38 13.76 8.52
C LEU A 490 16.50 13.48 9.55
N THR A 491 17.71 13.20 9.06
CA THR A 491 18.92 12.98 9.87
C THR A 491 20.02 13.98 9.52
N GLY A 492 20.88 14.32 10.48
CA GLY A 492 21.97 15.29 10.25
C GLY A 492 22.48 15.94 11.54
N LEU A 493 23.57 16.69 11.45
CA LEU A 493 24.16 17.42 12.58
C LEU A 493 23.18 18.43 13.20
N SER A 494 23.40 18.79 14.48
CA SER A 494 22.69 19.91 15.10
C SER A 494 22.92 21.20 14.28
N GLY A 495 21.89 22.02 14.07
CA GLY A 495 22.02 23.23 13.23
C GLY A 495 22.10 22.99 11.70
N ALA A 496 22.02 21.75 11.23
CA ALA A 496 22.04 21.45 9.79
C ALA A 496 20.76 21.88 9.04
N GLY A 497 19.63 22.09 9.74
CA GLY A 497 18.38 22.59 9.13
C GLY A 497 17.18 21.63 9.14
N LYS A 498 17.28 20.48 9.81
CA LYS A 498 16.20 19.46 9.91
C LYS A 498 14.85 20.04 10.31
N THR A 499 14.78 20.73 11.45
CA THR A 499 13.54 21.31 11.98
C THR A 499 12.94 22.34 11.01
N THR A 500 13.76 23.16 10.35
CA THR A 500 13.31 24.12 9.33
C THR A 500 12.69 23.43 8.12
N ILE A 501 13.35 22.38 7.61
CA ILE A 501 12.83 21.59 6.49
C ILE A 501 11.57 20.82 6.91
N GLY A 502 11.55 20.26 8.13
CA GLY A 502 10.40 19.52 8.65
C GLY A 502 9.13 20.36 8.73
N PHE A 503 9.21 21.58 9.28
CA PHE A 503 8.06 22.49 9.35
C PHE A 503 7.64 23.02 7.98
N ALA A 504 8.59 23.38 7.11
CA ALA A 504 8.24 23.84 5.77
C ALA A 504 7.60 22.72 4.92
N LEU A 505 8.02 21.46 5.09
CA LEU A 505 7.39 20.31 4.46
C LEU A 505 5.99 20.04 5.02
N GLU A 506 5.81 20.16 6.33
CA GLU A 506 4.51 20.05 6.99
C GLU A 506 3.52 21.10 6.44
N GLU A 507 3.92 22.36 6.38
CA GLU A 507 3.12 23.45 5.79
C GLU A 507 2.77 23.16 4.32
N TYR A 508 3.74 22.66 3.55
CA TYR A 508 3.54 22.31 2.14
C TYR A 508 2.49 21.22 1.95
N LEU A 509 2.55 20.15 2.74
CA LEU A 509 1.62 19.01 2.64
C LEU A 509 0.21 19.39 3.12
N LEU A 510 0.11 20.10 4.24
CA LEU A 510 -1.16 20.56 4.81
C LEU A 510 -1.90 21.51 3.87
N SER A 511 -1.19 22.48 3.26
CA SER A 511 -1.77 23.41 2.28
C SER A 511 -2.34 22.70 1.02
N ARG A 512 -2.00 21.42 0.82
CA ARG A 512 -2.46 20.57 -0.30
C ARG A 512 -3.46 19.50 0.10
N GLY A 513 -3.98 19.59 1.33
CA GLY A 513 -4.98 18.66 1.87
C GLY A 513 -4.42 17.27 2.17
N MET A 514 -3.10 17.17 2.38
CA MET A 514 -2.43 15.93 2.76
C MET A 514 -2.12 15.95 4.26
N PRO A 515 -2.80 15.14 5.08
CA PRO A 515 -2.52 15.07 6.50
C PRO A 515 -1.10 14.57 6.77
N CYS A 516 -0.37 15.32 7.58
CA CYS A 516 0.97 14.99 8.03
C CYS A 516 1.15 15.40 9.49
N TYR A 517 2.22 14.91 10.13
CA TYR A 517 2.55 15.27 11.50
C TYR A 517 4.06 15.23 11.73
N SER A 518 4.61 16.31 12.29
CA SER A 518 6.05 16.42 12.59
C SER A 518 6.40 15.97 14.02
N LEU A 519 7.30 14.99 14.12
CA LEU A 519 7.95 14.55 15.35
C LEU A 519 9.33 15.19 15.44
N ASP A 520 9.47 16.20 16.31
CA ASP A 520 10.75 16.87 16.56
C ASP A 520 11.38 16.42 17.89
N GLY A 521 12.72 16.46 17.92
CA GLY A 521 13.51 16.07 19.08
C GLY A 521 13.17 16.85 20.36
N ASP A 522 12.79 18.12 20.25
CA ASP A 522 12.40 18.91 21.41
C ASP A 522 11.00 18.48 21.91
N ASN A 523 10.05 18.27 21.00
CA ASN A 523 8.66 17.93 21.33
C ASN A 523 8.54 16.55 22.00
N ILE A 524 9.21 15.54 21.46
CA ILE A 524 9.14 14.17 21.99
C ILE A 524 9.84 14.04 23.34
N ARG A 525 10.94 14.79 23.56
CA ARG A 525 11.70 14.76 24.82
C ARG A 525 10.96 15.40 26.00
N HIS A 526 9.99 16.29 25.77
CA HIS A 526 9.14 16.80 26.85
C HIS A 526 7.99 15.85 27.23
N GLY A 527 7.65 14.90 26.36
CA GLY A 527 6.53 13.98 26.53
C GLY A 527 6.96 12.52 26.67
N LEU A 528 6.89 11.77 25.57
CA LEU A 528 7.12 10.32 25.53
C LEU A 528 8.53 9.92 26.00
N ASN A 529 9.53 10.74 25.69
CA ASN A 529 10.94 10.42 25.96
C ASN A 529 11.52 11.26 27.12
N LYS A 530 10.66 11.84 27.98
CA LYS A 530 11.11 12.66 29.13
C LYS A 530 11.93 11.91 30.18
N ASN A 531 11.83 10.59 30.20
CA ASN A 531 12.55 9.71 31.12
C ASN A 531 13.92 9.27 30.59
N LEU A 532 14.29 9.64 29.35
CA LEU A 532 15.55 9.24 28.73
C LEU A 532 16.58 10.36 28.88
N GLY A 533 17.78 10.00 29.34
CA GLY A 533 18.93 10.89 29.44
C GLY A 533 19.68 11.05 28.11
N PHE A 534 21.01 11.08 28.21
CA PHE A 534 21.92 11.27 27.08
C PHE A 534 23.02 10.19 27.01
N SER A 535 22.89 9.08 27.75
CA SER A 535 23.73 7.89 27.60
C SER A 535 23.52 7.26 26.22
N THR A 536 24.42 6.37 25.80
CA THR A 536 24.29 5.64 24.52
C THR A 536 22.98 4.85 24.47
N ASP A 537 22.69 4.08 25.52
CA ASP A 537 21.47 3.26 25.60
C ASP A 537 20.19 4.11 25.59
N ASP A 538 20.19 5.26 26.27
CA ASP A 538 19.04 6.19 26.26
C ASP A 538 18.85 6.84 24.88
N ARG A 539 19.94 7.04 24.11
CA ARG A 539 19.87 7.57 22.75
C ARG A 539 19.31 6.52 21.79
N GLU A 540 19.75 5.28 21.89
CA GLU A 540 19.23 4.14 21.13
C GLU A 540 17.73 3.96 21.40
N GLU A 541 17.31 3.91 22.67
CA GLU A 541 15.90 3.81 23.06
C GLU A 541 15.08 5.03 22.62
N ASN A 542 15.67 6.23 22.64
CA ASN A 542 15.01 7.43 22.14
C ASN A 542 14.68 7.31 20.65
N ILE A 543 15.62 6.84 19.83
CA ILE A 543 15.39 6.64 18.40
C ILE A 543 14.42 5.48 18.14
N ARG A 544 14.55 4.37 18.86
CA ARG A 544 13.63 3.23 18.75
C ARG A 544 12.18 3.62 19.04
N ARG A 545 11.91 4.39 20.11
CA ARG A 545 10.56 4.90 20.43
C ARG A 545 10.02 5.81 19.33
N VAL A 546 10.86 6.71 18.81
CA VAL A 546 10.46 7.60 17.71
C VAL A 546 10.12 6.80 16.46
N ALA A 547 10.88 5.75 16.13
CA ALA A 547 10.60 4.88 15.00
C ALA A 547 9.25 4.17 15.11
N GLU A 548 8.93 3.61 16.27
CA GLU A 548 7.62 2.97 16.49
C GLU A 548 6.46 3.97 16.43
N VAL A 549 6.61 5.17 16.99
CA VAL A 549 5.58 6.23 16.89
C VAL A 549 5.41 6.68 15.44
N ALA A 550 6.51 6.89 14.71
CA ALA A 550 6.46 7.27 13.31
C ALA A 550 5.74 6.22 12.46
N LYS A 551 6.00 4.93 12.72
CA LYS A 551 5.28 3.81 12.12
C LYS A 551 3.79 3.83 12.45
N LEU A 552 3.38 4.19 13.67
CA LEU A 552 1.96 4.31 14.01
C LEU A 552 1.27 5.44 13.23
N PHE A 553 1.92 6.59 13.08
CA PHE A 553 1.39 7.69 12.25
C PHE A 553 1.34 7.33 10.76
N ALA A 554 2.38 6.68 10.25
CA ALA A 554 2.41 6.16 8.89
C ALA A 554 1.32 5.10 8.69
N ASP A 555 1.16 4.13 9.60
CA ASP A 555 0.10 3.15 9.53
C ASP A 555 -1.27 3.83 9.51
N ALA A 556 -1.48 4.87 10.31
CA ALA A 556 -2.71 5.66 10.38
C ALA A 556 -3.06 6.38 9.05
N GLY A 557 -2.13 6.47 8.10
CA GLY A 557 -2.31 7.07 6.78
C GLY A 557 -1.77 8.49 6.63
N LEU A 558 -1.03 8.98 7.64
CA LEU A 558 -0.40 10.30 7.61
C LEU A 558 1.03 10.21 7.06
N VAL A 559 1.53 11.32 6.51
CA VAL A 559 2.97 11.50 6.31
C VAL A 559 3.60 11.91 7.64
N CYS A 560 4.33 11.01 8.28
CA CYS A 560 5.07 11.33 9.50
C CYS A 560 6.44 11.91 9.14
N ILE A 561 6.75 13.10 9.66
CA ILE A 561 8.03 13.77 9.41
C ILE A 561 8.84 13.70 10.70
N THR A 562 10.02 13.11 10.72
CA THR A 562 10.86 13.04 11.92
C THR A 562 12.08 13.95 11.78
N SER A 563 12.38 14.76 12.80
CA SER A 563 13.48 15.73 12.82
C SER A 563 14.46 15.43 13.96
N PHE A 564 15.29 14.39 13.81
CA PHE A 564 16.21 13.93 14.85
C PHE A 564 17.67 13.94 14.37
N ILE A 565 18.63 14.03 15.29
CA ILE A 565 20.04 13.88 14.91
C ILE A 565 20.30 12.46 14.43
N SER A 566 19.78 11.44 15.14
CA SER A 566 19.91 10.00 14.79
C SER A 566 21.30 9.64 14.24
N PRO A 567 22.36 9.81 15.05
CA PRO A 567 23.74 9.87 14.55
C PRO A 567 24.31 8.53 14.09
N PHE A 568 23.77 7.41 14.59
CA PHE A 568 24.30 6.07 14.31
C PHE A 568 23.50 5.40 13.19
N GLU A 569 24.20 4.76 12.26
CA GLU A 569 23.65 4.01 11.13
C GLU A 569 22.74 2.88 11.61
N LYS A 570 23.20 2.13 12.63
CA LYS A 570 22.44 1.03 13.25
C LYS A 570 21.02 1.46 13.66
N ASP A 571 20.88 2.64 14.27
CA ASP A 571 19.59 3.13 14.78
C ASP A 571 18.66 3.53 13.63
N ARG A 572 19.21 4.14 12.57
CA ARG A 572 18.45 4.53 11.37
C ARG A 572 18.02 3.31 10.57
N GLN A 573 18.90 2.33 10.44
CA GLN A 573 18.62 1.06 9.79
C GLN A 573 17.53 0.29 10.56
N ASN A 574 17.59 0.26 11.89
CA ASN A 574 16.50 -0.30 12.69
C ASN A 574 15.16 0.42 12.48
N ALA A 575 15.18 1.76 12.43
CA ALA A 575 13.98 2.53 12.14
C ALA A 575 13.40 2.22 10.75
N ARG A 576 14.26 2.04 9.73
CA ARG A 576 13.87 1.61 8.38
C ARG A 576 13.23 0.22 8.40
N GLU A 577 13.89 -0.75 9.02
CA GLU A 577 13.40 -2.14 9.15
C GLU A 577 12.02 -2.21 9.81
N ILE A 578 11.79 -1.43 10.88
CA ILE A 578 10.49 -1.33 11.56
C ILE A 578 9.36 -0.95 10.59
N HIS A 579 9.62 -0.04 9.64
CA HIS A 579 8.64 0.42 8.67
C HIS A 579 8.48 -0.58 7.51
N GLU A 580 9.58 -1.10 6.97
CA GLU A 580 9.57 -2.07 5.87
C GLU A 580 8.86 -3.36 6.26
N MET A 581 9.11 -3.88 7.47
CA MET A 581 8.39 -5.04 8.03
C MET A 581 6.89 -4.79 8.15
N ALA A 582 6.48 -3.54 8.37
CA ALA A 582 5.08 -3.15 8.41
C ALA A 582 4.52 -2.87 6.99
N GLY A 583 5.29 -2.99 5.92
CA GLY A 583 4.88 -2.62 4.57
C GLY A 583 4.56 -1.14 4.42
N LEU A 584 5.30 -0.27 5.12
CA LEU A 584 5.15 1.18 5.08
C LEU A 584 6.41 1.82 4.45
N PRO A 585 6.26 2.78 3.53
CA PRO A 585 7.40 3.48 2.95
C PRO A 585 8.17 4.31 3.99
N PHE A 586 9.50 4.26 3.89
CA PHE A 586 10.44 4.98 4.74
C PHE A 586 11.44 5.71 3.84
N PHE A 587 11.62 7.01 4.07
CA PHE A 587 12.53 7.86 3.29
C PHE A 587 13.55 8.50 4.21
N GLU A 588 14.78 8.01 4.19
CA GLU A 588 15.90 8.59 4.90
C GLU A 588 16.46 9.76 4.10
N ILE A 589 16.35 10.96 4.67
CA ILE A 589 16.79 12.20 4.04
C ILE A 589 17.93 12.78 4.86
N PHE A 590 19.11 12.75 4.28
CA PHE A 590 20.32 13.26 4.91
C PHE A 590 20.42 14.79 4.73
N VAL A 591 20.20 15.53 5.81
CA VAL A 591 20.35 16.99 5.86
C VAL A 591 21.83 17.31 6.13
N ASP A 592 22.58 17.47 5.05
CA ASP A 592 24.02 17.62 5.06
C ASP A 592 24.45 19.09 5.08
N ALA A 593 25.03 19.50 6.19
CA ALA A 593 25.75 20.76 6.33
C ALA A 593 27.08 20.49 7.04
N PRO A 594 28.20 21.05 6.55
CA PRO A 594 29.49 20.92 7.20
C PRO A 594 29.47 21.39 8.66
N LEU A 595 30.25 20.72 9.53
CA LEU A 595 30.29 21.00 10.97
C LEU A 595 30.61 22.47 11.27
N ASN A 596 31.56 23.09 10.57
CA ASN A 596 31.92 24.49 10.75
C ASN A 596 30.73 25.44 10.45
N ILE A 597 29.89 25.09 9.48
CA ILE A 597 28.67 25.86 9.17
C ILE A 597 27.64 25.66 10.28
N CYS A 598 27.43 24.43 10.74
CA CYS A 598 26.54 24.13 11.86
C CYS A 598 26.97 24.85 13.15
N GLU A 599 28.27 24.87 13.46
CA GLU A 599 28.86 25.64 14.56
C GLU A 599 28.70 27.15 14.37
N SER A 600 28.86 27.67 13.15
CA SER A 600 28.67 29.11 12.90
C SER A 600 27.22 29.56 13.10
N ARG A 601 26.25 28.67 12.82
CA ARG A 601 24.82 28.95 13.00
C ARG A 601 24.40 28.93 14.47
N ASP A 602 25.00 28.03 15.26
CA ASP A 602 24.72 27.72 16.68
C ASP A 602 23.35 28.18 17.20
N VAL A 603 22.29 27.75 16.52
CA VAL A 603 20.93 28.32 16.66
C VAL A 603 20.41 28.24 18.11
N LYS A 604 20.88 27.25 18.87
CA LYS A 604 20.47 26.99 20.26
C LYS A 604 21.59 27.25 21.29
N GLY A 605 22.74 27.77 20.86
CA GLY A 605 23.92 27.97 21.72
C GLY A 605 24.54 26.67 22.25
N LEU A 606 24.28 25.53 21.60
CA LEU A 606 24.69 24.20 22.06
C LEU A 606 26.16 23.90 21.71
N TYR A 607 26.63 24.37 20.55
CA TYR A 607 28.03 24.18 20.14
C TYR A 607 28.99 24.94 21.04
N LYS A 608 28.65 26.20 21.39
CA LYS A 608 29.43 26.98 22.35
C LYS A 608 29.56 26.29 23.71
N LYS A 609 28.45 25.72 24.22
CA LYS A 609 28.43 24.98 25.50
C LYS A 609 29.20 23.66 25.44
N ALA A 610 29.10 22.92 24.33
CA ALA A 610 29.89 21.70 24.11
C ALA A 610 31.40 22.01 24.08
N ARG A 611 31.82 23.04 23.35
CA ARG A 611 33.23 23.49 23.31
C ARG A 611 33.75 23.98 24.68
N ALA A 612 32.87 24.52 25.53
CA ALA A 612 33.20 24.89 26.91
C ALA A 612 33.23 23.68 27.89
N GLY A 613 32.91 22.47 27.43
CA GLY A 613 32.88 21.26 28.26
C GLY A 613 31.64 21.12 29.14
N GLU A 614 30.65 22.00 29.00
CA GLU A 614 29.40 21.98 29.77
C GLU A 614 28.44 20.87 29.30
N ILE A 615 28.54 20.46 28.03
CA ILE A 615 27.76 19.36 27.44
C ILE A 615 28.74 18.29 26.94
N LYS A 616 28.71 17.10 27.53
CA LYS A 616 29.55 15.96 27.13
C LYS A 616 28.83 15.05 26.15
N GLY A 617 29.59 14.45 25.22
CA GLY A 617 29.06 13.48 24.26
C GLY A 617 28.20 14.14 23.17
N PHE A 618 28.50 15.39 22.81
CA PHE A 618 27.74 16.10 21.79
C PHE A 618 28.15 15.64 20.38
N THR A 619 27.17 15.21 19.58
CA THR A 619 27.39 14.72 18.22
C THR A 619 28.05 15.77 17.33
N GLY A 620 29.16 15.42 16.69
CA GLY A 620 30.01 16.29 15.88
C GLY A 620 31.16 16.94 16.65
N ILE A 621 31.20 16.85 17.98
CA ILE A 621 32.31 17.36 18.82
C ILE A 621 32.98 16.20 19.58
N ASP A 622 32.27 15.60 20.53
CA ASP A 622 32.79 14.52 21.40
C ASP A 622 32.16 13.14 21.07
N SER A 623 31.21 13.10 20.15
CA SER A 623 30.59 11.87 19.65
C SER A 623 30.47 11.95 18.13
N GLU A 624 30.69 10.83 17.45
CA GLU A 624 30.69 10.81 15.98
C GLU A 624 29.27 10.91 15.39
N TYR A 625 29.22 11.35 14.14
CA TYR A 625 28.04 11.28 13.29
C TYR A 625 28.38 10.40 12.09
N GLU A 626 27.72 9.24 12.00
CA GLU A 626 27.88 8.31 10.89
C GLU A 626 26.98 8.78 9.75
N LYS A 627 27.58 9.17 8.63
CA LYS A 627 26.83 9.64 7.46
C LYS A 627 26.08 8.46 6.83
N PRO A 628 24.80 8.62 6.44
CA PRO A 628 24.07 7.58 5.73
C PRO A 628 24.78 7.16 4.45
N GLU A 629 24.94 5.86 4.22
CA GLU A 629 25.60 5.34 3.02
C GLU A 629 24.68 5.37 1.79
N SER A 630 23.39 5.08 2.00
CA SER A 630 22.37 4.99 0.94
C SER A 630 21.07 5.75 1.28
N PRO A 631 21.12 7.07 1.57
CA PRO A 631 19.89 7.84 1.80
C PRO A 631 19.08 8.00 0.52
N GLU A 632 17.74 8.02 0.62
CA GLU A 632 16.87 8.30 -0.53
C GLU A 632 17.08 9.72 -1.09
N LEU A 633 17.52 10.67 -0.26
CA LEU A 633 17.83 12.03 -0.69
C LEU A 633 18.89 12.68 0.21
N VAL A 634 19.75 13.51 -0.38
CA VAL A 634 20.74 14.33 0.35
C VAL A 634 20.44 15.82 0.11
N LEU A 635 20.22 16.57 1.19
CA LEU A 635 19.94 18.00 1.15
C LEU A 635 21.16 18.82 1.61
N LYS A 636 21.77 19.56 0.69
CA LYS A 636 22.96 20.40 0.94
C LYS A 636 22.56 21.80 1.40
N THR A 637 22.24 21.97 2.69
CA THR A 637 21.63 23.22 3.22
C THR A 637 22.60 24.40 3.36
N ASN A 638 23.88 24.20 3.03
CA ASN A 638 24.86 25.29 2.95
C ASN A 638 24.85 25.99 1.58
N ILE A 639 24.21 25.39 0.56
CA ILE A 639 24.13 25.93 -0.80
C ILE A 639 22.70 26.02 -1.33
N ALA A 640 21.78 25.18 -0.84
CA ALA A 640 20.37 25.18 -1.22
C ALA A 640 19.53 26.00 -0.23
N THR A 641 18.57 26.75 -0.76
CA THR A 641 17.53 27.44 0.00
C THR A 641 16.50 26.45 0.57
N VAL A 642 15.68 26.90 1.52
CA VAL A 642 14.59 26.07 2.08
C VAL A 642 13.64 25.59 0.99
N ASN A 643 13.23 26.48 0.08
CA ASN A 643 12.32 26.14 -1.02
C ASN A 643 12.90 25.08 -1.96
N GLU A 644 14.17 25.19 -2.32
CA GLU A 644 14.85 24.18 -3.15
C GLU A 644 14.95 22.82 -2.45
N CYS A 645 15.18 22.81 -1.13
CA CYS A 645 15.16 21.59 -0.34
C CYS A 645 13.76 20.96 -0.31
N ILE A 646 12.71 21.75 -0.06
CA ILE A 646 11.33 21.25 -0.05
C ILE A 646 10.93 20.69 -1.42
N GLN A 647 11.31 21.36 -2.50
CA GLN A 647 11.04 20.87 -3.85
C GLN A 647 11.65 19.48 -4.09
N GLN A 648 12.92 19.28 -3.74
CA GLN A 648 13.58 17.97 -3.89
C GLN A 648 12.89 16.87 -3.07
N VAL A 649 12.49 17.16 -1.83
CA VAL A 649 11.76 16.20 -0.98
C VAL A 649 10.42 15.85 -1.61
N VAL A 650 9.70 16.84 -2.14
CA VAL A 650 8.40 16.59 -2.76
C VAL A 650 8.54 15.79 -4.05
N GLU A 651 9.53 16.08 -4.88
CA GLU A 651 9.82 15.31 -6.10
C GLU A 651 10.09 13.83 -5.78
N LEU A 652 10.84 13.54 -4.71
CA LEU A 652 11.01 12.18 -4.19
C LEU A 652 9.65 11.56 -3.81
N LEU A 653 8.84 12.25 -3.00
CA LEU A 653 7.53 11.74 -2.57
C LEU A 653 6.55 11.56 -3.73
N GLN A 654 6.68 12.34 -4.80
CA GLN A 654 5.91 12.19 -6.03
C GLN A 654 6.33 10.97 -6.84
N ALA A 655 7.63 10.73 -6.98
CA ALA A 655 8.16 9.54 -7.65
C ALA A 655 7.65 8.25 -6.98
N GLN A 656 7.45 8.30 -5.67
CA GLN A 656 6.98 7.18 -4.83
C GLN A 656 5.46 7.14 -4.65
N ASN A 657 4.70 7.98 -5.37
CA ASN A 657 3.24 8.07 -5.33
C ASN A 657 2.63 8.40 -3.95
N ILE A 658 3.43 8.93 -3.01
CA ILE A 658 2.94 9.43 -1.72
C ILE A 658 2.21 10.75 -1.93
N VAL A 659 2.86 11.66 -2.66
CA VAL A 659 2.31 12.90 -3.17
C VAL A 659 1.82 12.59 -4.58
N PRO A 660 0.51 12.53 -4.86
CA PRO A 660 0.05 12.29 -6.23
C PRO A 660 0.71 13.25 -7.22
N LYS A 661 1.05 12.78 -8.42
CA LYS A 661 1.57 13.66 -9.49
C LYS A 661 0.57 14.77 -9.86
N THR A 662 -0.71 14.56 -9.55
CA THR A 662 -1.79 15.58 -9.65
C THR A 662 -1.75 16.62 -8.54
N VAL A 663 -0.93 16.44 -7.49
CA VAL A 663 -0.76 17.42 -6.40
C VAL A 663 -0.15 18.72 -6.92
N ILE A 664 0.69 18.69 -7.96
CA ILE A 664 1.17 19.88 -8.65
C ILE A 664 1.52 19.51 -10.10
N LYS A 665 0.66 19.88 -11.06
CA LYS A 665 1.23 20.56 -12.21
C LYS A 665 1.33 22.02 -11.81
N ASP A 666 2.55 22.52 -11.75
CA ASP A 666 2.83 23.88 -11.29
C ASP A 666 2.23 24.90 -12.26
N VAL A 667 1.93 24.45 -13.49
CA VAL A 667 0.89 24.89 -14.43
C VAL A 667 0.80 23.78 -15.50
N LEU A 668 -0.39 23.45 -15.98
CA LEU A 668 -0.61 22.54 -17.11
C LEU A 668 -0.79 23.36 -18.38
N GLU A 669 0.30 23.59 -19.12
CA GLU A 669 0.19 24.12 -20.49
C GLU A 669 -0.25 23.02 -21.45
N LEU A 670 -1.05 23.42 -22.46
CA LEU A 670 -1.60 22.53 -23.49
C LEU A 670 -0.99 22.78 -24.87
N PHE A 671 0.16 23.45 -24.91
CA PHE A 671 0.92 23.65 -26.13
C PHE A 671 1.50 22.32 -26.63
N VAL A 672 1.55 22.17 -27.95
CA VAL A 672 2.36 21.13 -28.58
C VAL A 672 3.84 21.44 -28.30
N PRO A 673 4.62 20.47 -27.80
CA PRO A 673 6.06 20.65 -27.63
C PRO A 673 6.73 21.10 -28.93
N GLU A 674 7.69 22.02 -28.86
CA GLU A 674 8.33 22.63 -30.04
C GLU A 674 8.85 21.59 -31.04
N ASN A 675 9.41 20.48 -30.56
CA ASN A 675 9.92 19.39 -31.40
C ASN A 675 8.85 18.56 -32.13
N LYS A 676 7.56 18.78 -31.87
CA LYS A 676 6.43 18.05 -32.48
C LYS A 676 5.47 18.97 -33.27
N ILE A 677 5.82 20.24 -33.41
CA ILE A 677 4.93 21.25 -33.98
C ILE A 677 4.63 21.00 -35.46
N ASP A 678 5.64 20.69 -36.28
CA ASP A 678 5.48 20.47 -37.71
C ASP A 678 4.65 19.21 -38.00
N GLN A 679 4.88 18.15 -37.23
CA GLN A 679 4.07 16.95 -37.28
C GLN A 679 2.61 17.24 -36.90
N SER A 680 2.39 17.97 -35.81
CA SER A 680 1.03 18.31 -35.35
C SER A 680 0.31 19.23 -36.33
N ARG A 681 1.01 20.13 -37.02
CA ARG A 681 0.45 20.92 -38.14
C ARG A 681 0.04 20.05 -39.32
N ALA A 682 0.91 19.12 -39.72
CA ALA A 682 0.61 18.19 -40.81
C ALA A 682 -0.59 17.30 -40.48
N ASP A 683 -0.73 16.88 -39.22
CA ASP A 683 -1.88 16.14 -38.72
C ASP A 683 -3.13 17.02 -38.69
N ALA A 684 -3.02 18.23 -38.14
CA ALA A 684 -4.12 19.20 -38.10
C ALA A 684 -4.72 19.40 -39.50
N ASN A 685 -3.89 19.51 -40.54
CA ASN A 685 -4.29 19.72 -41.95
C ASN A 685 -5.12 18.56 -42.55
N LYS A 686 -5.01 17.35 -42.01
CA LYS A 686 -5.77 16.17 -42.46
C LYS A 686 -7.12 16.01 -41.74
N LEU A 687 -7.29 16.69 -40.61
CA LEU A 687 -8.48 16.58 -39.79
C LEU A 687 -9.64 17.43 -40.34
N PRO A 688 -10.90 17.04 -40.06
CA PRO A 688 -12.03 17.94 -40.23
C PRO A 688 -11.86 19.17 -39.32
N THR A 689 -12.46 20.29 -39.73
CA THR A 689 -12.25 21.59 -39.08
C THR A 689 -13.54 22.11 -38.46
N LEU A 690 -13.44 22.85 -37.36
CA LEU A 690 -14.47 23.69 -36.77
C LEU A 690 -13.98 25.15 -36.73
N GLU A 691 -14.71 26.06 -37.36
CA GLU A 691 -14.44 27.50 -37.25
C GLU A 691 -14.85 27.99 -35.86
N ILE A 692 -13.96 28.71 -35.19
CA ILE A 692 -14.18 29.23 -33.84
C ILE A 692 -14.23 30.75 -33.83
N THR A 693 -14.92 31.33 -32.84
CA THR A 693 -15.00 32.80 -32.72
C THR A 693 -13.78 33.38 -32.00
N LYS A 694 -13.68 34.71 -31.99
CA LYS A 694 -12.66 35.42 -31.20
C LYS A 694 -12.78 35.12 -29.70
N LEU A 695 -14.00 34.94 -29.19
CA LEU A 695 -14.25 34.58 -27.79
C LEU A 695 -13.73 33.17 -27.49
N ASP A 696 -13.96 32.23 -28.40
CA ASP A 696 -13.46 30.86 -28.27
C ASP A 696 -11.93 30.82 -28.30
N LEU A 697 -11.30 31.61 -29.18
CA LEU A 697 -9.83 31.73 -29.22
C LEU A 697 -9.25 32.27 -27.91
N GLN A 698 -9.94 33.19 -27.22
CA GLN A 698 -9.54 33.64 -25.89
C GLN A 698 -9.62 32.51 -24.87
N TRP A 699 -10.63 31.64 -24.93
CA TRP A 699 -10.68 30.45 -24.08
C TRP A 699 -9.62 29.41 -24.44
N VAL A 700 -9.32 29.24 -25.73
CA VAL A 700 -8.17 28.43 -26.19
C VAL A 700 -6.88 28.97 -25.58
N GLN A 701 -6.67 30.29 -25.57
CA GLN A 701 -5.52 30.91 -24.92
C GLN A 701 -5.48 30.61 -23.41
N VAL A 702 -6.60 30.83 -22.71
CA VAL A 702 -6.74 30.54 -21.26
C VAL A 702 -6.37 29.09 -20.94
N LEU A 703 -6.87 28.14 -21.72
CA LEU A 703 -6.57 26.71 -21.55
C LEU A 703 -5.11 26.41 -21.88
N SER A 704 -4.60 26.93 -23.00
CA SER A 704 -3.26 26.63 -23.50
C SER A 704 -2.14 27.07 -22.57
N GLU A 705 -2.29 28.23 -21.94
CA GLU A 705 -1.33 28.78 -20.99
C GLU A 705 -1.52 28.21 -19.58
N GLY A 706 -2.53 27.35 -19.38
CA GLY A 706 -2.75 26.60 -18.15
C GLY A 706 -3.38 27.38 -17.00
N TRP A 707 -4.04 28.52 -17.27
CA TRP A 707 -4.81 29.25 -16.26
C TRP A 707 -5.90 28.40 -15.59
N ALA A 708 -6.45 27.44 -16.35
CA ALA A 708 -7.50 26.51 -15.90
C ALA A 708 -6.97 25.16 -15.42
N THR A 709 -5.69 25.08 -15.03
CA THR A 709 -5.08 23.84 -14.50
C THR A 709 -5.95 23.20 -13.41
N PRO A 710 -6.32 21.90 -13.51
CA PRO A 710 -5.72 20.86 -14.37
C PRO A 710 -6.54 20.46 -15.62
N LEU A 711 -7.45 21.31 -16.12
CA LEU A 711 -8.22 20.96 -17.33
C LEU A 711 -7.30 20.61 -18.50
N LYS A 712 -7.58 19.50 -19.18
CA LYS A 712 -6.83 19.03 -20.36
C LYS A 712 -7.33 19.63 -21.68
N GLY A 713 -8.40 20.42 -21.62
CA GLY A 713 -9.03 21.06 -22.75
C GLY A 713 -10.38 21.63 -22.36
N PHE A 714 -11.28 21.77 -23.34
CA PHE A 714 -12.66 22.15 -23.06
C PHE A 714 -13.36 21.08 -22.24
N MET A 715 -14.18 21.50 -21.27
CA MET A 715 -14.78 20.62 -20.29
C MET A 715 -15.61 19.50 -20.95
N ARG A 716 -15.37 18.29 -20.49
CA ARG A 716 -16.28 17.16 -20.62
C ARG A 716 -17.54 17.38 -19.78
N GLU A 717 -18.60 16.64 -20.04
CA GLU A 717 -19.89 16.73 -19.36
C GLU A 717 -19.74 16.56 -17.85
N THR A 718 -18.89 15.61 -17.42
CA THR A 718 -18.62 15.38 -15.99
C THR A 718 -18.00 16.61 -15.33
N GLU A 719 -17.01 17.23 -15.96
CA GLU A 719 -16.36 18.44 -15.46
C GLU A 719 -17.32 19.63 -15.47
N TYR A 720 -18.09 19.79 -16.55
CA TYR A 720 -19.12 20.83 -16.71
C TYR A 720 -20.17 20.77 -15.60
N LEU A 721 -20.72 19.58 -15.34
CA LEU A 721 -21.71 19.37 -14.28
C LEU A 721 -21.11 19.67 -12.90
N GLN A 722 -19.89 19.22 -12.62
CA GLN A 722 -19.22 19.53 -11.35
C GLN A 722 -19.06 21.03 -11.16
N VAL A 723 -18.67 21.77 -12.20
CA VAL A 723 -18.47 23.21 -12.17
C VAL A 723 -19.77 23.97 -11.94
N ILE A 724 -20.84 23.69 -12.70
CA ILE A 724 -22.10 24.44 -12.55
C ILE A 724 -22.86 24.13 -11.26
N HIS A 725 -22.63 22.96 -10.64
CA HIS A 725 -23.30 22.57 -9.40
C HIS A 725 -22.48 22.84 -8.14
N PHE A 726 -21.16 22.72 -8.22
CA PHE A 726 -20.28 22.75 -7.05
C PHE A 726 -19.18 23.81 -7.11
N GLY A 727 -19.02 24.51 -8.24
CA GLY A 727 -17.93 25.46 -8.45
C GLY A 727 -16.53 24.86 -8.30
N THR A 728 -16.43 23.52 -8.44
CA THR A 728 -15.21 22.75 -8.18
C THR A 728 -15.10 21.56 -9.10
N LEU A 729 -13.88 21.17 -9.45
CA LEU A 729 -13.56 19.81 -9.94
C LEU A 729 -13.25 18.90 -8.75
N ARG A 730 -13.58 17.62 -8.84
CA ARG A 730 -13.53 16.67 -7.71
C ARG A 730 -12.77 15.36 -7.99
N ASP A 731 -12.49 15.05 -9.24
CA ASP A 731 -11.93 13.75 -9.63
C ASP A 731 -10.52 13.51 -9.03
N ASP A 732 -9.73 14.58 -8.86
CA ASP A 732 -8.36 14.54 -8.31
C ASP A 732 -8.20 15.36 -7.00
N GLY A 733 -9.29 15.46 -6.23
CA GLY A 733 -9.41 16.34 -5.06
C GLY A 733 -10.18 17.62 -5.38
N VAL A 734 -10.46 18.42 -4.36
CA VAL A 734 -11.31 19.62 -4.51
C VAL A 734 -10.50 20.78 -5.09
N ILE A 735 -10.72 21.07 -6.37
CA ILE A 735 -10.06 22.16 -7.09
C ILE A 735 -11.09 23.23 -7.40
N ASN A 736 -10.82 24.48 -6.99
CA ASN A 736 -11.72 25.59 -7.34
C ASN A 736 -11.73 25.81 -8.85
N LEU A 737 -12.91 25.75 -9.45
CA LEU A 737 -13.13 26.12 -10.84
C LEU A 737 -14.62 26.42 -11.01
N SER A 738 -14.96 27.71 -10.97
CA SER A 738 -16.33 28.16 -10.75
C SER A 738 -17.10 28.54 -12.01
N ILE A 739 -16.42 28.62 -13.16
CA ILE A 739 -17.03 29.02 -14.43
C ILE A 739 -16.86 27.92 -15.50
N PRO A 740 -17.88 27.66 -16.33
CA PRO A 740 -17.75 26.71 -17.43
C PRO A 740 -16.79 27.22 -18.51
N ILE A 741 -15.76 26.42 -18.83
CA ILE A 741 -14.83 26.64 -19.95
C ILE A 741 -15.14 25.58 -21.01
N VAL A 742 -16.03 25.94 -21.94
CA VAL A 742 -16.69 25.03 -22.88
C VAL A 742 -16.64 25.58 -24.30
N LEU A 743 -16.73 24.70 -25.28
CA LEU A 743 -16.80 25.04 -26.70
C LEU A 743 -18.22 24.79 -27.25
N PRO A 744 -19.03 25.83 -27.50
CA PRO A 744 -20.35 25.67 -28.10
C PRO A 744 -20.27 25.24 -29.56
N VAL A 745 -21.15 24.32 -29.97
CA VAL A 745 -21.19 23.76 -31.32
C VAL A 745 -22.63 23.76 -31.84
N ALA A 746 -22.81 24.18 -33.09
CA ALA A 746 -24.11 24.14 -33.77
C ALA A 746 -24.55 22.68 -34.02
N ALA A 747 -25.86 22.44 -34.21
CA ALA A 747 -26.37 21.09 -34.42
C ALA A 747 -25.79 20.43 -35.70
N GLU A 748 -25.57 21.25 -36.74
CA GLU A 748 -24.97 20.85 -38.01
C GLU A 748 -23.51 20.41 -37.83
N ASP A 749 -22.74 21.18 -37.09
CA ASP A 749 -21.34 20.88 -36.79
C ASP A 749 -21.20 19.67 -35.87
N LYS A 750 -22.07 19.54 -34.86
CA LYS A 750 -22.15 18.34 -34.03
C LYS A 750 -22.37 17.12 -34.92
N LYS A 751 -23.38 17.14 -35.80
CA LYS A 751 -23.67 16.02 -36.71
C LYS A 751 -22.50 15.69 -37.64
N ARG A 752 -21.76 16.71 -38.09
CA ARG A 752 -20.60 16.56 -38.99
C ARG A 752 -19.37 15.99 -38.29
N LEU A 753 -19.16 16.34 -37.01
CA LEU A 753 -17.97 15.98 -36.24
C LEU A 753 -18.18 14.77 -35.32
N ASP A 754 -19.42 14.35 -35.11
CA ASP A 754 -19.76 13.18 -34.28
C ASP A 754 -19.08 11.91 -34.81
N GLY A 755 -18.51 11.11 -33.90
CA GLY A 755 -17.74 9.92 -34.23
C GLY A 755 -16.30 10.16 -34.73
N CYS A 756 -15.87 11.41 -34.96
CA CYS A 756 -14.47 11.70 -35.26
C CYS A 756 -13.60 11.55 -34.00
N THR A 757 -12.41 10.96 -34.14
CA THR A 757 -11.47 10.83 -33.01
C THR A 757 -10.72 12.13 -32.70
N ALA A 758 -10.67 13.06 -33.66
CA ALA A 758 -10.11 14.41 -33.49
C ALA A 758 -10.62 15.36 -34.58
N PHE A 759 -10.62 16.67 -34.28
CA PHE A 759 -10.85 17.73 -35.27
C PHE A 759 -9.99 18.97 -34.96
N ALA A 760 -9.70 19.78 -35.99
CA ALA A 760 -8.93 21.01 -35.86
C ALA A 760 -9.84 22.21 -35.55
N LEU A 761 -9.37 23.12 -34.70
CA LEU A 761 -10.00 24.43 -34.46
C LEU A 761 -9.34 25.45 -35.39
N GLU A 762 -10.14 26.20 -36.14
CA GLU A 762 -9.69 27.21 -37.10
C GLU A 762 -10.24 28.57 -36.74
N TYR A 763 -9.37 29.58 -36.76
CA TYR A 763 -9.74 30.97 -36.55
C TYR A 763 -9.14 31.82 -37.67
N ASN A 764 -9.98 32.54 -38.40
CA ASN A 764 -9.56 33.38 -39.53
C ASN A 764 -8.74 32.59 -40.58
N GLY A 765 -9.14 31.36 -40.87
CA GLY A 765 -8.46 30.49 -41.83
C GLY A 765 -7.14 29.86 -41.35
N GLN A 766 -6.75 30.08 -40.09
CA GLN A 766 -5.58 29.45 -39.48
C GLN A 766 -6.00 28.38 -38.48
N ARG A 767 -5.51 27.14 -38.66
CA ARG A 767 -5.67 26.07 -37.66
C ARG A 767 -4.81 26.39 -36.44
N VAL A 768 -5.44 26.54 -35.29
CA VAL A 768 -4.79 26.99 -34.04
C VAL A 768 -4.63 25.86 -33.03
N ALA A 769 -5.50 24.85 -33.06
CA ALA A 769 -5.48 23.74 -32.11
C ALA A 769 -6.13 22.47 -32.69
N ILE A 770 -5.93 21.35 -32.02
CA ILE A 770 -6.59 20.07 -32.27
C ILE A 770 -7.35 19.68 -31.00
N LEU A 771 -8.64 19.36 -31.12
CA LEU A 771 -9.41 18.72 -30.05
C LEU A 771 -9.45 17.21 -30.31
N ARG A 772 -8.90 16.42 -29.38
CA ARG A 772 -8.86 14.96 -29.45
C ARG A 772 -9.89 14.32 -28.52
N ASN A 773 -10.35 13.13 -28.91
CA ASN A 773 -11.32 12.33 -28.18
C ASN A 773 -12.56 13.17 -27.79
N PRO A 774 -13.19 13.85 -28.76
CA PRO A 774 -14.28 14.76 -28.44
C PRO A 774 -15.50 14.00 -27.91
N GLU A 775 -16.19 14.61 -26.96
CA GLU A 775 -17.53 14.22 -26.57
C GLU A 775 -18.48 15.40 -26.77
N PHE A 776 -19.71 15.10 -27.19
CA PHE A 776 -20.74 16.10 -27.45
C PHE A 776 -21.91 15.89 -26.49
N PHE A 777 -22.28 16.93 -25.75
CA PHE A 777 -23.38 16.90 -24.78
C PHE A 777 -24.24 18.18 -24.86
N GLU A 778 -25.42 18.16 -24.26
CA GLU A 778 -26.37 19.26 -24.35
C GLU A 778 -25.87 20.51 -23.60
N HIS A 779 -26.01 21.68 -24.22
CA HIS A 779 -25.60 22.93 -23.59
C HIS A 779 -26.57 23.39 -22.49
N ARG A 780 -27.87 23.09 -22.62
CA ARG A 780 -28.92 23.47 -21.64
C ARG A 780 -28.77 24.93 -21.16
N LYS A 781 -28.74 25.85 -22.13
CA LYS A 781 -28.34 27.26 -21.97
C LYS A 781 -29.03 27.99 -20.82
N GLU A 782 -30.34 27.81 -20.65
CA GLU A 782 -31.10 28.44 -19.56
C GLU A 782 -30.59 27.99 -18.18
N GLU A 783 -30.41 26.68 -17.99
CA GLU A 783 -29.86 26.12 -16.74
C GLU A 783 -28.44 26.63 -16.48
N ARG A 784 -27.58 26.62 -17.51
CA ARG A 784 -26.22 27.19 -17.42
C ARG A 784 -26.28 28.64 -16.95
N CYS A 785 -27.13 29.45 -17.57
CA CYS A 785 -27.21 30.87 -17.29
C CYS A 785 -27.70 31.14 -15.86
N ALA A 786 -28.75 30.43 -15.46
CA ALA A 786 -29.31 30.53 -14.11
C ALA A 786 -28.27 30.18 -13.02
N ARG A 787 -27.50 29.10 -13.21
CA ARG A 787 -26.52 28.65 -12.21
C ARG A 787 -25.27 29.52 -12.15
N VAL A 788 -24.76 29.98 -13.29
CA VAL A 788 -23.50 30.74 -13.36
C VAL A 788 -23.71 32.21 -12.98
N TRP A 789 -24.75 32.85 -13.53
CA TRP A 789 -24.99 34.29 -13.31
C TRP A 789 -26.03 34.58 -12.23
N GLY A 790 -26.81 33.59 -11.76
CA GLY A 790 -27.96 33.85 -10.88
C GLY A 790 -29.13 34.55 -11.59
N THR A 791 -29.10 34.64 -12.91
CA THR A 791 -30.13 35.25 -13.75
C THR A 791 -30.07 34.68 -15.17
N THR A 792 -31.20 34.63 -15.86
CA THR A 792 -31.31 34.25 -17.28
C THR A 792 -31.57 35.44 -18.19
N CYS A 793 -31.39 36.67 -17.70
CA CYS A 793 -31.66 37.90 -18.43
C CYS A 793 -30.85 37.97 -19.74
N VAL A 794 -31.52 37.84 -20.88
CA VAL A 794 -30.90 37.87 -22.22
C VAL A 794 -30.23 39.20 -22.58
N LYS A 795 -30.52 40.28 -21.85
CA LYS A 795 -29.86 41.59 -22.00
C LYS A 795 -28.52 41.66 -21.24
N HIS A 796 -28.22 40.68 -20.39
CA HIS A 796 -26.91 40.58 -19.77
C HIS A 796 -25.91 40.19 -20.87
N PRO A 797 -24.82 40.94 -21.07
CA PRO A 797 -24.09 40.92 -22.34
C PRO A 797 -23.39 39.57 -22.61
N HIS A 798 -22.91 38.88 -21.56
CA HIS A 798 -22.36 37.54 -21.72
C HIS A 798 -23.45 36.44 -21.81
N VAL A 799 -24.61 36.65 -21.17
CA VAL A 799 -25.74 35.70 -21.29
C VAL A 799 -26.29 35.74 -22.71
N LYS A 800 -26.36 36.93 -23.31
CA LYS A 800 -26.72 37.12 -24.72
C LYS A 800 -25.86 36.24 -25.64
N MET A 801 -24.53 36.29 -25.50
CA MET A 801 -23.61 35.47 -26.30
C MET A 801 -23.80 33.97 -26.06
N VAL A 802 -24.09 33.53 -24.83
CA VAL A 802 -24.41 32.12 -24.54
C VAL A 802 -25.72 31.71 -25.22
N MET A 803 -26.75 32.55 -25.18
CA MET A 803 -28.04 32.25 -25.81
C MET A 803 -27.93 32.16 -27.35
N GLU A 804 -27.09 33.01 -27.95
CA GLU A 804 -26.82 33.07 -29.40
C GLU A 804 -25.86 31.96 -29.89
N SER A 805 -25.16 31.26 -28.99
CA SER A 805 -24.22 30.18 -29.34
C SER A 805 -24.91 28.86 -29.73
N GLY A 806 -24.14 27.81 -30.05
CA GLY A 806 -24.68 26.49 -30.39
C GLY A 806 -25.39 25.77 -29.22
N ASP A 807 -26.28 24.82 -29.54
CA ASP A 807 -27.06 24.04 -28.57
C ASP A 807 -26.31 22.83 -28.00
N TRP A 808 -25.15 22.50 -28.56
CA TRP A 808 -24.26 21.44 -28.08
C TRP A 808 -22.98 22.03 -27.51
N LEU A 809 -22.33 21.28 -26.62
CA LEU A 809 -20.98 21.55 -26.14
C LEU A 809 -20.05 20.41 -26.58
N ALA A 810 -18.83 20.76 -26.97
CA ALA A 810 -17.76 19.81 -27.24
C ALA A 810 -16.69 19.85 -26.15
N GLY A 811 -16.51 18.73 -25.45
CA GLY A 811 -15.42 18.51 -24.49
C GLY A 811 -14.34 17.60 -25.06
N GLY A 812 -13.08 17.73 -24.62
CA GLY A 812 -12.00 16.89 -25.16
C GLY A 812 -10.60 17.31 -24.73
N ASP A 813 -9.60 16.53 -25.16
CA ASP A 813 -8.19 16.83 -24.90
C ASP A 813 -7.70 17.86 -25.94
N LEU A 814 -7.36 19.06 -25.49
CA LEU A 814 -6.94 20.16 -26.36
C LEU A 814 -5.42 20.16 -26.54
N LEU A 815 -4.97 20.31 -27.78
CA LEU A 815 -3.57 20.51 -28.14
C LEU A 815 -3.45 21.76 -28.98
N VAL A 816 -2.84 22.80 -28.43
CA VAL A 816 -2.70 24.09 -29.09
C VAL A 816 -1.35 24.15 -29.81
N LEU A 817 -1.37 24.49 -31.10
CA LEU A 817 -0.18 24.37 -31.94
C LEU A 817 0.91 25.35 -31.51
N GLU A 818 0.54 26.60 -31.22
CA GLU A 818 1.47 27.70 -30.90
C GLU A 818 0.89 28.63 -29.83
N LYS A 819 1.76 29.39 -29.17
CA LYS A 819 1.35 30.48 -28.26
C LYS A 819 0.50 31.50 -29.04
N ILE A 820 -0.68 31.80 -28.51
CA ILE A 820 -1.62 32.74 -29.13
C ILE A 820 -1.04 34.16 -29.06
N LYS A 821 -0.98 34.83 -30.21
CA LYS A 821 -0.57 36.23 -30.34
C LYS A 821 -1.69 37.05 -30.94
N TRP A 822 -1.91 38.25 -30.41
CA TRP A 822 -2.97 39.14 -30.88
C TRP A 822 -2.46 40.21 -31.85
N ASN A 823 -1.14 40.44 -31.88
CA ASN A 823 -0.48 41.42 -32.74
C ASN A 823 -1.10 42.84 -32.64
N ASP A 824 -1.57 43.20 -31.44
CA ASP A 824 -2.22 44.47 -31.13
C ASP A 824 -1.28 45.45 -30.38
N GLY A 825 0.03 45.14 -30.34
CA GLY A 825 1.03 45.93 -29.63
C GLY A 825 1.08 45.72 -28.12
N LEU A 826 0.34 44.74 -27.59
CA LEU A 826 0.26 44.44 -26.15
C LEU A 826 0.71 43.03 -25.77
N ASP A 827 1.16 42.20 -26.72
CA ASP A 827 1.55 40.80 -26.47
C ASP A 827 2.70 40.67 -25.45
N GLN A 828 3.58 41.66 -25.33
CA GLN A 828 4.63 41.72 -24.31
C GLN A 828 4.11 41.77 -22.86
N TYR A 829 2.84 42.12 -22.67
CA TYR A 829 2.18 42.09 -21.36
C TYR A 829 1.38 40.81 -21.15
N ARG A 830 1.17 39.98 -22.18
CA ARG A 830 0.44 38.70 -22.08
C ARG A 830 1.39 37.59 -21.62
N LEU A 831 1.73 37.66 -20.35
CA LEU A 831 2.62 36.70 -19.69
C LEU A 831 1.82 35.47 -19.27
N THR A 832 2.32 34.28 -19.60
CA THR A 832 1.74 33.02 -19.10
C THR A 832 1.95 32.91 -17.58
N PRO A 833 1.20 32.05 -16.88
CA PRO A 833 1.45 31.74 -15.47
C PRO A 833 2.91 31.34 -15.17
N LEU A 834 3.55 30.58 -16.06
CA LEU A 834 4.96 30.20 -15.91
C LEU A 834 5.90 31.39 -16.09
N GLU A 835 5.65 32.24 -17.09
CA GLU A 835 6.42 33.47 -17.29
C GLU A 835 6.27 34.44 -16.10
N LEU A 836 5.08 34.52 -15.49
CA LEU A 836 4.85 35.29 -14.27
C LEU A 836 5.62 34.74 -13.07
N LYS A 837 5.54 33.43 -12.81
CA LYS A 837 6.32 32.77 -11.77
C LYS A 837 7.82 33.02 -11.92
N GLN A 838 8.31 32.94 -13.15
CA GLN A 838 9.70 33.23 -13.47
C GLN A 838 10.06 34.69 -13.15
N LYS A 839 9.21 35.66 -13.52
CA LYS A 839 9.45 37.07 -13.15
C LYS A 839 9.42 37.32 -11.64
N PHE A 840 8.51 36.68 -10.90
CA PHE A 840 8.48 36.80 -9.43
C PHE A 840 9.79 36.29 -8.80
N LYS A 841 10.32 35.19 -9.33
CA LYS A 841 11.63 34.64 -8.92
C LYS A 841 12.77 35.61 -9.25
N GLU A 842 12.80 36.18 -10.45
CA GLU A 842 13.80 37.18 -10.87
C GLU A 842 13.79 38.44 -9.99
N MET A 843 12.60 38.83 -9.50
CA MET A 843 12.43 39.95 -8.57
C MET A 843 12.75 39.59 -7.10
N ASN A 844 13.13 38.34 -6.81
CA ASN A 844 13.30 37.81 -5.45
C ASN A 844 12.07 38.07 -4.56
N ALA A 845 10.86 37.94 -5.13
CA ALA A 845 9.62 38.16 -4.38
C ALA A 845 9.45 37.07 -3.31
N ASP A 846 9.21 37.48 -2.07
CA ASP A 846 8.86 36.58 -0.96
C ASP A 846 7.36 36.57 -0.63
N ALA A 847 6.61 37.53 -1.17
CA ALA A 847 5.16 37.55 -1.23
C ALA A 847 4.68 38.18 -2.54
N VAL A 848 3.67 37.57 -3.18
CA VAL A 848 3.02 38.12 -4.36
C VAL A 848 1.56 38.41 -4.04
N PHE A 849 1.12 39.65 -4.24
CA PHE A 849 -0.27 40.04 -4.04
C PHE A 849 -0.90 40.52 -5.35
N ALA A 850 -2.04 39.94 -5.71
CA ALA A 850 -2.69 40.19 -6.99
C ALA A 850 -3.85 41.17 -6.88
N PHE A 851 -3.93 42.09 -7.84
CA PHE A 851 -5.06 43.00 -8.02
C PHE A 851 -5.68 42.79 -9.41
N GLN A 852 -6.84 42.14 -9.44
CA GLN A 852 -7.67 41.99 -10.63
C GLN A 852 -8.39 43.30 -10.94
N LEU A 853 -8.41 43.70 -12.21
CA LEU A 853 -9.15 44.87 -12.65
C LEU A 853 -9.61 44.78 -14.11
N ARG A 854 -10.75 45.40 -14.39
CA ARG A 854 -11.25 45.67 -15.75
C ARG A 854 -11.42 47.16 -16.05
N ASN A 855 -11.22 48.01 -15.04
CA ASN A 855 -11.47 49.44 -15.07
C ASN A 855 -10.16 50.23 -14.93
N PRO A 856 -10.14 51.52 -15.28
CA PRO A 856 -9.02 52.43 -14.94
C PRO A 856 -8.69 52.43 -13.44
N VAL A 857 -7.41 52.60 -13.10
CA VAL A 857 -6.95 52.67 -11.69
C VAL A 857 -7.14 54.10 -11.17
N HIS A 858 -8.02 54.27 -10.18
CA HIS A 858 -8.10 55.49 -9.37
C HIS A 858 -7.42 55.27 -8.01
N ASN A 859 -7.24 56.33 -7.23
CA ASN A 859 -6.51 56.26 -5.95
C ASN A 859 -7.22 55.42 -4.89
N GLY A 860 -8.52 55.16 -5.03
CA GLY A 860 -9.21 54.14 -4.22
C GLY A 860 -8.65 52.73 -4.43
N HIS A 861 -8.37 52.31 -5.67
CA HIS A 861 -7.71 51.04 -5.95
C HIS A 861 -6.26 51.06 -5.47
N ALA A 862 -5.56 52.20 -5.67
CA ALA A 862 -4.20 52.39 -5.19
C ALA A 862 -4.11 52.24 -3.66
N LEU A 863 -5.07 52.79 -2.91
CA LEU A 863 -5.15 52.64 -1.46
C LEU A 863 -5.18 51.16 -1.06
N LEU A 864 -6.03 50.34 -1.69
CA LEU A 864 -6.11 48.90 -1.40
C LEU A 864 -4.76 48.20 -1.65
N MET A 865 -4.10 48.53 -2.77
CA MET A 865 -2.80 47.94 -3.14
C MET A 865 -1.68 48.40 -2.21
N GLN A 866 -1.64 49.68 -1.83
CA GLN A 866 -0.65 50.24 -0.91
C GLN A 866 -0.82 49.71 0.51
N ASP A 867 -2.06 49.66 1.01
CA ASP A 867 -2.38 49.15 2.35
C ASP A 867 -2.02 47.67 2.48
N THR A 868 -2.30 46.87 1.43
CA THR A 868 -1.87 45.47 1.37
C THR A 868 -0.34 45.35 1.45
N LYS A 869 0.41 46.16 0.69
CA LYS A 869 1.88 46.15 0.73
C LYS A 869 2.39 46.48 2.14
N SER A 870 1.85 47.53 2.77
CA SER A 870 2.20 47.92 4.13
C SER A 870 1.96 46.79 5.13
N HIS A 871 0.81 46.12 5.06
CA HIS A 871 0.48 45.02 5.95
C HIS A 871 1.41 43.80 5.77
N LEU A 872 1.83 43.50 4.53
CA LEU A 872 2.79 42.44 4.26
C LEU A 872 4.18 42.78 4.84
N LEU A 873 4.63 44.03 4.71
CA LEU A 873 5.87 44.49 5.34
C LEU A 873 5.80 44.37 6.87
N GLU A 874 4.68 44.74 7.48
CA GLU A 874 4.44 44.58 8.93
C GLU A 874 4.46 43.12 9.38
N ARG A 875 4.02 42.19 8.52
CA ARG A 875 4.08 40.73 8.76
C ARG A 875 5.48 40.13 8.56
N GLY A 876 6.47 40.92 8.14
CA GLY A 876 7.87 40.52 8.02
C GLY A 876 8.34 40.12 6.62
N TYR A 877 7.47 40.20 5.60
CA TYR A 877 7.90 40.05 4.20
C TYR A 877 8.80 41.24 3.81
N GLN A 878 9.91 40.95 3.14
CA GLN A 878 10.94 41.93 2.76
C GLN A 878 10.74 42.45 1.33
N HIS A 879 10.22 41.61 0.43
CA HIS A 879 10.09 41.90 -1.00
C HIS A 879 8.68 41.61 -1.54
N PRO A 880 7.61 42.24 -0.99
CA PRO A 880 6.26 42.05 -1.50
C PRO A 880 6.11 42.68 -2.90
N VAL A 881 5.70 41.88 -3.88
CA VAL A 881 5.49 42.29 -5.28
C VAL A 881 4.01 42.33 -5.64
N LEU A 882 3.58 43.47 -6.18
CA LEU A 882 2.24 43.66 -6.72
C LEU A 882 2.15 43.04 -8.12
N LEU A 883 1.19 42.15 -8.33
CA LEU A 883 0.73 41.74 -9.65
C LEU A 883 -0.50 42.59 -10.03
N LEU A 884 -0.27 43.71 -10.73
CA LEU A 884 -1.33 44.54 -11.30
C LEU A 884 -1.81 43.89 -12.60
N HIS A 885 -3.00 43.30 -12.57
CA HIS A 885 -3.35 42.27 -13.54
C HIS A 885 -4.65 42.59 -14.32
N PRO A 886 -4.64 43.60 -15.21
CA PRO A 886 -5.80 43.94 -16.02
C PRO A 886 -6.31 42.76 -16.87
N LEU A 887 -7.62 42.54 -16.87
CA LEU A 887 -8.26 41.59 -17.78
C LEU A 887 -8.23 42.13 -19.22
N GLY A 888 -7.87 41.28 -20.18
CA GLY A 888 -7.71 41.64 -21.59
C GLY A 888 -8.44 40.75 -22.60
N GLY A 889 -9.24 39.77 -22.14
CA GLY A 889 -10.21 39.11 -23.00
C GLY A 889 -11.41 40.02 -23.32
N TRP A 890 -12.50 39.42 -23.80
CA TRP A 890 -13.74 40.15 -24.09
C TRP A 890 -14.26 40.92 -22.87
N THR A 891 -14.69 42.16 -23.10
CA THR A 891 -15.39 43.03 -22.15
C THR A 891 -16.59 43.66 -22.84
N LYS A 892 -17.62 44.05 -22.09
CA LYS A 892 -18.81 44.71 -22.63
C LYS A 892 -18.47 46.08 -23.24
N GLU A 893 -19.30 46.53 -24.19
CA GLU A 893 -19.03 47.69 -25.05
C GLU A 893 -18.80 49.01 -24.31
N ASP A 894 -19.41 49.22 -23.14
CA ASP A 894 -19.30 50.48 -22.40
C ASP A 894 -18.11 50.54 -21.43
N ASP A 895 -17.32 49.47 -21.31
CA ASP A 895 -16.06 49.46 -20.56
C ASP A 895 -14.93 50.13 -21.39
N VAL A 896 -13.91 50.67 -20.70
CA VAL A 896 -12.77 51.29 -21.38
C VAL A 896 -11.94 50.21 -22.07
N PRO A 897 -11.63 50.34 -23.39
CA PRO A 897 -10.84 49.36 -24.12
C PRO A 897 -9.48 49.09 -23.49
N LEU A 898 -8.97 47.87 -23.70
CA LEU A 898 -7.73 47.40 -23.08
C LEU A 898 -6.53 48.31 -23.34
N GLU A 899 -6.32 48.75 -24.58
CA GLU A 899 -5.22 49.65 -24.95
C GLU A 899 -5.20 50.95 -24.14
N TRP A 900 -6.37 51.54 -23.88
CA TRP A 900 -6.51 52.78 -23.12
C TRP A 900 -6.31 52.54 -21.63
N ARG A 901 -6.76 51.39 -21.11
CA ARG A 901 -6.47 50.99 -19.73
C ARG A 901 -4.97 50.78 -19.51
N MET A 902 -4.28 50.10 -20.43
CA MET A 902 -2.83 49.88 -20.33
C MET A 902 -2.06 51.21 -20.33
N LYS A 903 -2.40 52.14 -21.22
CA LYS A 903 -1.84 53.50 -21.20
C LYS A 903 -2.12 54.22 -19.88
N GLN A 904 -3.33 54.09 -19.35
CA GLN A 904 -3.73 54.72 -18.09
C GLN A 904 -2.97 54.12 -16.90
N HIS A 905 -2.77 52.80 -16.86
CA HIS A 905 -2.01 52.13 -15.81
C HIS A 905 -0.52 52.48 -15.86
N ALA A 906 0.05 52.62 -17.06
CA ALA A 906 1.41 53.11 -17.24
C ALA A 906 1.57 54.52 -16.66
N ALA A 907 0.61 55.42 -16.91
CA ALA A 907 0.61 56.77 -16.34
C ALA A 907 0.53 56.76 -14.79
N VAL A 908 -0.24 55.84 -14.19
CA VAL A 908 -0.30 55.68 -12.72
C VAL A 908 1.06 55.28 -12.13
N LEU A 909 1.80 54.40 -12.83
CA LEU A 909 3.15 53.98 -12.42
C LEU A 909 4.20 55.08 -12.63
N GLU A 910 4.10 55.83 -13.73
CA GLU A 910 4.97 56.99 -14.00
C GLU A 910 4.84 58.10 -12.95
N GLU A 911 3.64 58.28 -12.39
CA GLU A 911 3.40 59.24 -11.31
C GLU A 911 3.69 58.67 -9.92
N HIS A 912 4.27 57.47 -9.84
CA HIS A 912 4.65 56.80 -8.58
C HIS A 912 3.50 56.63 -7.58
N VAL A 913 2.26 56.64 -8.04
CA VAL A 913 1.10 56.25 -7.22
C VAL A 913 1.21 54.78 -6.84
N LEU A 914 1.74 53.96 -7.77
CA LEU A 914 2.21 52.62 -7.47
C LEU A 914 3.71 52.57 -7.77
N ASP A 915 4.47 51.83 -6.96
CA ASP A 915 5.92 51.71 -7.12
C ASP A 915 6.25 50.77 -8.30
N PRO A 916 6.85 51.26 -9.40
CA PRO A 916 7.18 50.42 -10.54
C PRO A 916 8.25 49.37 -10.25
N LYS A 917 9.09 49.55 -9.22
CA LYS A 917 10.13 48.57 -8.86
C LYS A 917 9.56 47.32 -8.20
N SER A 918 8.43 47.45 -7.52
CA SER A 918 7.75 46.34 -6.84
C SER A 918 6.42 45.96 -7.51
N THR A 919 6.25 46.28 -8.79
CA THR A 919 4.98 46.03 -9.52
C THR A 919 5.25 45.36 -10.86
N ILE A 920 4.59 44.23 -11.11
CA ILE A 920 4.47 43.61 -12.43
C ILE A 920 3.11 43.98 -13.01
N VAL A 921 3.13 44.54 -14.23
CA VAL A 921 1.92 44.73 -15.05
C VAL A 921 1.85 43.61 -16.07
N ALA A 922 0.76 42.84 -16.04
CA ALA A 922 0.49 41.76 -17.00
C ALA A 922 -0.99 41.72 -17.37
N ILE A 923 -1.30 41.21 -18.56
CA ILE A 923 -2.67 41.10 -19.08
C ILE A 923 -3.17 39.67 -18.85
N PHE A 924 -4.30 39.56 -18.14
CA PHE A 924 -4.99 38.29 -17.96
C PHE A 924 -5.90 38.00 -19.17
N PRO A 925 -5.72 36.89 -19.92
CA PRO A 925 -6.35 36.70 -21.23
C PRO A 925 -7.83 36.31 -21.17
N SER A 926 -8.37 35.99 -19.99
CA SER A 926 -9.76 35.52 -19.85
C SER A 926 -10.79 36.53 -20.35
N PRO A 927 -11.85 36.08 -21.03
CA PRO A 927 -13.08 36.85 -21.15
C PRO A 927 -13.67 37.22 -19.79
N MET A 928 -14.32 38.38 -19.70
CA MET A 928 -15.07 38.84 -18.54
C MET A 928 -16.53 38.36 -18.63
N LEU A 929 -17.01 37.61 -17.65
CA LEU A 929 -18.39 37.10 -17.66
C LEU A 929 -19.37 38.07 -17.02
N TYR A 930 -18.92 38.97 -16.14
CA TYR A 930 -19.76 39.78 -15.26
C TYR A 930 -20.66 38.92 -14.33
N ALA A 931 -20.13 37.80 -13.85
CA ALA A 931 -20.83 36.81 -13.03
C ALA A 931 -20.57 36.93 -11.51
N GLY A 932 -20.09 38.08 -11.05
CA GLY A 932 -20.06 38.45 -9.63
C GLY A 932 -19.35 37.42 -8.72
N PRO A 933 -19.99 36.95 -7.64
CA PRO A 933 -19.41 35.97 -6.70
C PRO A 933 -19.00 34.63 -7.34
N THR A 934 -19.60 34.24 -8.46
CA THR A 934 -19.18 33.04 -9.21
C THR A 934 -17.86 33.32 -9.92
N GLU A 935 -17.73 34.46 -10.58
CA GLU A 935 -16.55 34.79 -11.40
C GLU A 935 -15.34 35.24 -10.57
N VAL A 936 -15.55 35.89 -9.43
CA VAL A 936 -14.42 36.34 -8.59
C VAL A 936 -13.58 35.16 -8.08
N GLN A 937 -14.19 33.99 -7.91
CA GLN A 937 -13.48 32.74 -7.61
C GLN A 937 -12.53 32.34 -8.75
N TRP A 938 -12.98 32.42 -10.00
CA TRP A 938 -12.14 32.20 -11.19
C TRP A 938 -10.99 33.21 -11.27
N HIS A 939 -11.28 34.50 -11.06
CA HIS A 939 -10.25 35.54 -11.07
C HIS A 939 -9.18 35.31 -9.99
N CYS A 940 -9.57 34.81 -8.82
CA CYS A 940 -8.67 34.46 -7.73
C CYS A 940 -7.86 33.20 -8.04
N ARG A 941 -8.54 32.11 -8.42
CA ARG A 941 -7.91 30.82 -8.78
C ARG A 941 -6.84 31.00 -9.85
N ALA A 942 -7.14 31.74 -10.92
CA ALA A 942 -6.19 31.99 -12.00
C ALA A 942 -4.90 32.67 -11.52
N ARG A 943 -5.01 33.55 -10.51
CA ARG A 943 -3.86 34.28 -9.93
C ARG A 943 -3.10 33.43 -8.94
N MET A 944 -3.78 32.60 -8.18
CA MET A 944 -3.16 31.56 -7.37
C MET A 944 -2.33 30.60 -8.23
N ILE A 945 -2.85 30.18 -9.40
CA ILE A 945 -2.11 29.37 -10.38
C ILE A 945 -0.87 30.11 -10.91
N ALA A 946 -0.97 31.41 -11.15
CA ALA A 946 0.16 32.25 -11.54
C ALA A 946 1.16 32.52 -10.41
N GLY A 947 0.93 32.06 -9.17
CA GLY A 947 1.87 32.22 -8.05
C GLY A 947 1.54 33.35 -7.07
N ALA A 948 0.34 33.92 -7.11
CA ALA A 948 -0.08 34.88 -6.10
C ALA A 948 -0.36 34.20 -4.75
N SER A 949 0.26 34.71 -3.69
CA SER A 949 0.05 34.29 -2.29
C SER A 949 -1.10 35.04 -1.63
N PHE A 950 -1.40 36.25 -2.10
CA PHE A 950 -2.46 37.11 -1.60
C PHE A 950 -3.35 37.60 -2.73
N TYR A 951 -4.66 37.67 -2.49
CA TYR A 951 -5.63 38.17 -3.47
C TYR A 951 -6.47 39.29 -2.88
N ILE A 952 -6.37 40.48 -3.47
CA ILE A 952 -7.13 41.66 -3.04
C ILE A 952 -8.55 41.56 -3.61
N VAL A 953 -9.55 41.73 -2.74
CA VAL A 953 -10.95 41.77 -3.15
C VAL A 953 -11.67 42.96 -2.52
N GLY A 954 -12.31 43.77 -3.37
CA GLY A 954 -13.11 44.93 -2.96
C GLY A 954 -14.62 44.67 -2.99
N ARG A 955 -15.40 45.76 -3.01
CA ARG A 955 -16.88 45.74 -3.16
C ARG A 955 -17.29 45.29 -4.58
N ASP A 956 -18.32 44.48 -4.65
CA ASP A 956 -19.00 44.02 -5.89
C ASP A 956 -18.01 43.53 -6.98
N PRO A 957 -17.08 42.62 -6.64
CA PRO A 957 -16.10 42.15 -7.59
C PRO A 957 -16.79 41.38 -8.71
N ALA A 958 -16.38 41.66 -9.95
CA ALA A 958 -16.99 41.10 -11.16
C ALA A 958 -18.50 41.38 -11.34
N GLY A 959 -19.08 42.29 -10.56
CA GLY A 959 -20.47 42.69 -10.70
C GLY A 959 -20.72 43.74 -11.77
N MET A 960 -22.00 43.88 -12.13
CA MET A 960 -22.54 44.96 -12.96
C MET A 960 -24.00 45.25 -12.55
N PRO A 961 -24.56 46.40 -12.93
CA PRO A 961 -25.99 46.64 -12.77
C PRO A 961 -26.82 45.66 -13.60
N HIS A 962 -27.92 45.16 -13.04
CA HIS A 962 -28.91 44.37 -13.75
C HIS A 962 -29.43 45.16 -14.96
N PRO A 963 -29.39 44.60 -16.19
CA PRO A 963 -29.69 45.34 -17.42
C PRO A 963 -31.08 46.00 -17.44
N GLU A 964 -32.06 45.36 -16.81
CA GLU A 964 -33.46 45.86 -16.75
C GLU A 964 -33.74 46.74 -15.53
N THR A 965 -33.51 46.26 -14.30
CA THR A 965 -33.87 46.99 -13.08
C THR A 965 -32.87 48.09 -12.70
N LYS A 966 -31.68 48.12 -13.30
CA LYS A 966 -30.58 49.05 -13.03
C LYS A 966 -29.99 48.99 -11.61
N LYS A 967 -30.47 48.10 -10.74
CA LYS A 967 -29.86 47.80 -9.43
C LYS A 967 -28.61 46.94 -9.61
N ASP A 968 -27.71 46.91 -8.64
CA ASP A 968 -26.57 45.98 -8.64
C ASP A 968 -27.09 44.52 -8.79
N LEU A 969 -26.51 43.75 -9.71
CA LEU A 969 -26.95 42.37 -10.00
C LEU A 969 -26.67 41.42 -8.82
N TYR A 970 -25.61 41.71 -8.06
CA TYR A 970 -25.17 40.95 -6.90
C TYR A 970 -25.16 41.82 -5.66
N GLU A 971 -25.28 41.20 -4.49
CA GLU A 971 -25.10 41.94 -3.25
C GLU A 971 -23.60 42.28 -3.10
N PRO A 972 -23.23 43.56 -2.88
CA PRO A 972 -21.85 44.01 -3.01
C PRO A 972 -20.82 43.37 -2.07
N THR A 973 -21.23 42.73 -0.98
CA THR A 973 -20.34 42.03 -0.04
C THR A 973 -20.19 40.54 -0.34
N GLN A 974 -21.08 39.95 -1.16
CA GLN A 974 -21.08 38.52 -1.44
C GLN A 974 -19.79 38.04 -2.07
N GLY A 975 -19.18 38.80 -2.97
CA GLY A 975 -17.94 38.39 -3.63
C GLY A 975 -16.81 38.10 -2.64
N GLY A 976 -16.55 39.02 -1.71
CA GLY A 976 -15.55 38.82 -0.65
C GLY A 976 -15.90 37.66 0.28
N LYS A 977 -17.16 37.58 0.73
CA LYS A 977 -17.64 36.51 1.64
C LYS A 977 -17.51 35.12 1.01
N VAL A 978 -17.97 34.96 -0.24
CA VAL A 978 -17.89 33.69 -0.98
C VAL A 978 -16.45 33.29 -1.17
N LEU A 979 -15.57 34.23 -1.54
CA LEU A 979 -14.17 33.93 -1.77
C LEU A 979 -13.45 33.44 -0.51
N SER A 980 -13.73 34.03 0.66
CA SER A 980 -13.15 33.61 1.94
C SER A 980 -13.59 32.20 2.40
N MET A 981 -14.69 31.66 1.87
CA MET A 981 -15.17 30.30 2.18
C MET A 981 -15.10 29.34 0.98
N ALA A 982 -14.56 29.79 -0.15
CA ALA A 982 -14.57 29.03 -1.38
C ALA A 982 -13.60 27.83 -1.29
N PRO A 983 -14.08 26.60 -1.56
CA PRO A 983 -13.24 25.42 -1.52
C PRO A 983 -12.19 25.46 -2.63
N GLY A 984 -10.99 24.92 -2.35
CA GLY A 984 -9.91 24.80 -3.34
C GLY A 984 -9.04 26.05 -3.54
N LEU A 985 -9.16 27.06 -2.67
CA LEU A 985 -8.36 28.30 -2.66
C LEU A 985 -7.44 28.44 -1.43
N ALA A 986 -7.11 27.34 -0.73
CA ALA A 986 -6.37 27.37 0.53
C ALA A 986 -4.93 27.92 0.42
N SER A 987 -4.34 27.94 -0.78
CA SER A 987 -2.97 28.41 -1.01
C SER A 987 -2.86 29.92 -1.30
N VAL A 988 -3.99 30.66 -1.26
CA VAL A 988 -4.02 32.11 -1.41
C VAL A 988 -4.80 32.73 -0.26
N GLU A 989 -4.19 33.71 0.41
CA GLU A 989 -4.86 34.47 1.46
C GLU A 989 -5.72 35.58 0.84
N ILE A 990 -6.99 35.62 1.22
CA ILE A 990 -7.92 36.64 0.72
C ILE A 990 -7.77 37.91 1.56
N VAL A 991 -7.53 39.04 0.91
CA VAL A 991 -7.41 40.36 1.55
C VAL A 991 -8.66 41.19 1.22
N PRO A 992 -9.71 41.11 2.05
CA PRO A 992 -10.95 41.83 1.80
C PRO A 992 -10.84 43.29 2.23
N PHE A 993 -11.37 44.19 1.40
CA PHE A 993 -11.43 45.61 1.73
C PHE A 993 -12.86 46.14 1.75
N ARG A 994 -13.09 47.07 2.68
CA ARG A 994 -14.27 47.93 2.66
C ARG A 994 -14.17 48.93 1.50
N VAL A 995 -15.30 49.57 1.20
CA VAL A 995 -15.38 50.57 0.12
C VAL A 995 -14.40 51.71 0.39
N ALA A 996 -13.57 52.06 -0.60
CA ALA A 996 -12.79 53.29 -0.58
C ALA A 996 -13.55 54.38 -1.36
N ALA A 997 -13.69 55.56 -0.77
CA ALA A 997 -14.38 56.71 -1.35
C ALA A 997 -13.58 58.00 -1.09
N TYR A 998 -13.88 59.04 -1.85
CA TYR A 998 -13.18 60.32 -1.72
C TYR A 998 -13.69 61.05 -0.48
N ASN A 999 -12.83 61.30 0.51
CA ASN A 999 -13.22 62.11 1.67
C ASN A 999 -12.94 63.59 1.38
N LYS A 1000 -13.99 64.41 1.37
CA LYS A 1000 -13.97 65.83 1.04
C LYS A 1000 -13.15 66.66 2.03
N VAL A 1001 -13.06 66.22 3.29
CA VAL A 1001 -12.33 66.91 4.36
C VAL A 1001 -10.83 66.63 4.24
N LYS A 1002 -10.46 65.36 4.10
CA LYS A 1002 -9.06 64.92 3.97
C LYS A 1002 -8.48 65.12 2.56
N LYS A 1003 -9.32 65.41 1.57
CA LYS A 1003 -8.96 65.56 0.15
C LYS A 1003 -8.15 64.37 -0.40
N ALA A 1004 -8.60 63.17 -0.04
CA ALA A 1004 -7.92 61.92 -0.39
C ALA A 1004 -8.91 60.76 -0.42
N MET A 1005 -8.53 59.68 -1.10
CA MET A 1005 -9.25 58.41 -1.04
C MET A 1005 -8.94 57.72 0.30
N ILE A 1006 -9.97 57.42 1.09
CA ILE A 1006 -9.86 56.67 2.35
C ILE A 1006 -10.99 55.62 2.43
N PHE A 1007 -10.88 54.69 3.38
CA PHE A 1007 -11.96 53.73 3.64
C PHE A 1007 -13.21 54.44 4.17
N TYR A 1008 -14.37 54.09 3.60
CA TYR A 1008 -15.67 54.64 3.94
C TYR A 1008 -16.07 54.34 5.38
N ASP A 1009 -16.62 55.37 6.03
CA ASP A 1009 -17.12 55.32 7.40
C ASP A 1009 -18.61 55.71 7.41
N PRO A 1010 -19.54 54.78 7.73
CA PRO A 1010 -20.96 55.06 7.76
C PRO A 1010 -21.37 56.17 8.73
N GLU A 1011 -20.64 56.35 9.83
CA GLU A 1011 -20.94 57.38 10.84
C GLU A 1011 -20.63 58.79 10.34
N ARG A 1012 -19.80 58.89 9.30
CA ARG A 1012 -19.35 60.15 8.70
C ARG A 1012 -19.72 60.22 7.22
N HIS A 1013 -20.89 59.68 6.84
CA HIS A 1013 -21.35 59.59 5.46
C HIS A 1013 -21.19 60.90 4.67
N ASP A 1014 -21.57 62.03 5.29
CA ASP A 1014 -21.57 63.35 4.65
C ASP A 1014 -20.16 63.85 4.28
N GLU A 1015 -19.09 63.28 4.83
CA GLU A 1015 -17.71 63.60 4.44
C GLU A 1015 -17.28 62.94 3.13
N PHE A 1016 -18.02 61.94 2.64
CA PHE A 1016 -17.61 61.14 1.48
C PHE A 1016 -18.31 61.54 0.18
N ASP A 1017 -17.58 61.47 -0.92
CA ASP A 1017 -18.09 61.60 -2.29
C ASP A 1017 -17.82 60.31 -3.08
N PHE A 1018 -18.89 59.72 -3.64
CA PHE A 1018 -18.84 58.50 -4.43
C PHE A 1018 -18.87 58.85 -5.91
N ILE A 1019 -17.70 58.85 -6.54
CA ILE A 1019 -17.55 59.15 -7.96
C ILE A 1019 -17.71 57.84 -8.75
N SER A 1020 -18.92 57.58 -9.24
CA SER A 1020 -19.22 56.41 -10.07
C SER A 1020 -18.50 56.47 -11.42
N GLY A 1021 -18.32 55.33 -12.08
CA GLY A 1021 -17.78 55.29 -13.45
C GLY A 1021 -18.60 56.11 -14.46
N THR A 1022 -19.91 56.26 -14.24
CA THR A 1022 -20.77 57.14 -15.07
C THR A 1022 -20.48 58.62 -14.81
N ARG A 1023 -20.27 59.03 -13.56
CA ARG A 1023 -19.87 60.40 -13.24
C ARG A 1023 -18.46 60.71 -13.73
N MET A 1024 -17.53 59.76 -13.58
CA MET A 1024 -16.18 59.84 -14.14
C MET A 1024 -16.22 60.04 -15.66
N ARG A 1025 -17.03 59.23 -16.36
CA ARG A 1025 -17.27 59.37 -17.80
C ARG A 1025 -17.80 60.74 -18.19
N LYS A 1026 -18.74 61.28 -17.41
CA LYS A 1026 -19.32 62.60 -17.63
C LYS A 1026 -18.25 63.69 -17.49
N LEU A 1027 -17.52 63.70 -16.36
CA LEU A 1027 -16.43 64.66 -16.10
C LEU A 1027 -15.38 64.63 -17.23
N ALA A 1028 -14.97 63.43 -17.66
CA ALA A 1028 -13.95 63.30 -18.69
C ALA A 1028 -14.41 63.76 -20.09
N ARG A 1029 -15.71 63.67 -20.40
CA ARG A 1029 -16.29 64.22 -21.64
C ARG A 1029 -16.41 65.74 -21.58
N GLU A 1030 -16.81 66.27 -20.44
CA GLU A 1030 -16.98 67.71 -20.20
C GLU A 1030 -15.64 68.44 -19.96
N ASP A 1031 -14.51 67.73 -20.06
CA ASP A 1031 -13.16 68.23 -19.77
C ASP A 1031 -12.98 68.77 -18.34
N GLU A 1032 -13.78 68.27 -17.41
CA GLU A 1032 -13.71 68.59 -15.99
C GLU A 1032 -12.78 67.62 -15.25
N ASN A 1033 -12.04 68.13 -14.28
CA ASN A 1033 -11.20 67.29 -13.42
C ASN A 1033 -12.02 66.71 -12.25
N PRO A 1034 -11.79 65.45 -11.86
CA PRO A 1034 -12.28 64.96 -10.58
C PRO A 1034 -11.58 65.71 -9.45
N PRO A 1035 -12.08 65.63 -8.20
CA PRO A 1035 -11.42 66.21 -7.05
C PRO A 1035 -9.95 65.78 -6.93
N ASP A 1036 -9.07 66.72 -6.59
CA ASP A 1036 -7.65 66.47 -6.38
C ASP A 1036 -7.44 65.30 -5.42
N GLY A 1037 -6.60 64.33 -5.80
CA GLY A 1037 -6.37 63.13 -5.00
C GLY A 1037 -7.32 61.96 -5.30
N PHE A 1038 -8.29 62.11 -6.20
CA PHE A 1038 -9.11 60.99 -6.68
C PHE A 1038 -8.35 60.06 -7.65
N MET A 1039 -7.58 60.62 -8.58
CA MET A 1039 -6.77 59.89 -9.57
C MET A 1039 -5.51 60.70 -9.92
N ALA A 1040 -4.44 60.01 -10.31
CA ALA A 1040 -3.22 60.64 -10.79
C ALA A 1040 -3.49 61.54 -12.03
N PRO A 1041 -3.00 62.80 -12.08
CA PRO A 1041 -3.28 63.74 -13.16
C PRO A 1041 -2.96 63.26 -14.59
N LYS A 1042 -1.80 62.64 -14.82
CA LYS A 1042 -1.47 62.05 -16.13
C LYS A 1042 -2.42 60.90 -16.46
N ALA A 1043 -2.76 60.09 -15.47
CA ALA A 1043 -3.70 58.99 -15.67
C ALA A 1043 -5.11 59.49 -16.00
N TRP A 1044 -5.55 60.61 -15.40
CA TRP A 1044 -6.79 61.29 -15.78
C TRP A 1044 -6.74 61.82 -17.21
N LYS A 1045 -5.62 62.42 -17.62
CA LYS A 1045 -5.42 62.93 -18.98
C LYS A 1045 -5.56 61.83 -20.04
N VAL A 1046 -5.07 60.62 -19.79
CA VAL A 1046 -5.29 59.48 -20.70
C VAL A 1046 -6.79 59.17 -20.87
N LEU A 1047 -7.58 59.27 -19.79
CA LEU A 1047 -9.02 59.06 -19.86
C LEU A 1047 -9.74 60.19 -20.62
N THR A 1048 -9.38 61.46 -20.39
CA THR A 1048 -9.98 62.57 -21.14
C THR A 1048 -9.67 62.47 -22.64
N GLU A 1049 -8.44 62.07 -23.01
CA GLU A 1049 -8.08 61.79 -24.41
C GLU A 1049 -8.94 60.67 -25.02
N TYR A 1050 -9.14 59.57 -24.30
CA TYR A 1050 -10.03 58.48 -24.72
C TYR A 1050 -11.46 58.98 -24.93
N TYR A 1051 -12.07 59.64 -23.95
CA TYR A 1051 -13.46 60.09 -24.06
C TYR A 1051 -13.66 61.16 -25.14
N LYS A 1052 -12.68 62.05 -25.34
CA LYS A 1052 -12.67 62.99 -26.48
C LYS A 1052 -12.58 62.28 -27.84
N SER A 1053 -11.88 61.14 -27.91
CA SER A 1053 -11.81 60.35 -29.15
C SER A 1053 -13.16 59.75 -29.56
N LEU A 1054 -14.02 59.40 -28.59
CA LEU A 1054 -15.36 58.90 -28.85
C LEU A 1054 -16.27 59.99 -29.46
N GLU A 1055 -16.12 61.24 -29.03
CA GLU A 1055 -16.89 62.38 -29.58
C GLU A 1055 -16.45 62.75 -31.00
N LYS A 1056 -15.15 62.67 -31.30
CA LYS A 1056 -14.64 62.88 -32.67
C LYS A 1056 -15.17 61.85 -33.66
N ASN A 1057 -15.30 60.58 -33.26
CA ASN A 1057 -15.86 59.55 -34.13
C ASN A 1057 -17.36 59.76 -34.41
N ILE A 1058 -18.14 60.26 -33.45
CA ILE A 1058 -19.56 60.61 -33.65
C ILE A 1058 -19.72 61.79 -34.63
N ASN A 1059 -18.88 62.83 -34.49
CA ASN A 1059 -18.89 63.98 -35.41
C ASN A 1059 -18.33 63.68 -36.81
N SER A 1060 -17.58 62.58 -36.98
CA SER A 1060 -17.09 62.13 -38.29
C SER A 1060 -18.13 61.33 -39.10
N ILE A 1061 -19.20 60.84 -38.46
CA ILE A 1061 -20.27 60.06 -39.09
C ILE A 1061 -21.45 60.95 -39.55
N PHE A 1062 -21.53 62.19 -39.07
CA PHE A 1062 -22.51 63.18 -39.54
C PHE A 1062 -21.83 64.50 -39.97
N PRO A 1063 -21.48 64.69 -41.26
CA PRO A 1063 -21.17 66.01 -41.77
C PRO A 1063 -22.45 66.86 -41.85
N GLN A 1064 -22.37 68.09 -41.35
CA GLN A 1064 -23.38 69.14 -41.48
C GLN A 1064 -24.01 69.22 -42.89
N LYS A 1065 -25.32 68.94 -42.97
CA LYS A 1065 -26.31 69.48 -43.91
C LYS A 1065 -27.65 69.38 -43.16
N TYR A 1066 -28.42 70.42 -42.86
CA TYR A 1066 -28.81 71.58 -43.65
C TYR A 1066 -29.06 72.79 -42.73
N GLY A 1067 -28.75 73.99 -43.23
CA GLY A 1067 -29.37 75.23 -42.77
C GLY A 1067 -30.67 75.51 -43.54
N TYR A 1068 -31.57 76.23 -42.85
CA TYR A 1068 -32.96 76.62 -43.17
C TYR A 1068 -34.04 75.66 -42.68
#